data_AF-A0A0D2NDD1-F1
#
_entry.id   AF-A0A0D2NDD1-F1
#
_cell.length_a   1.000
_cell.length_b   1.000
_cell.length_c   1.000
_cell.angle_alpha   90.00
_cell.angle_beta   90.00
_cell.angle_gamma   90.00
#
_symmetry.space_group_name_H-M   'P 1'
#
loop_
_entity.id
_entity.type
_entity.pdbx_description
1 polymer ?
#
loop_
_entity_poly.entity_id
_entity_poly.type
_entity_poly.pdbx_seq_one_letter_code
_entity_poly.pdbx_strand_id
1 'polypeptide(L)'
;MLLLSPFIIWIGSSLRFAEFCGARAAFLPPPKFLKTRFTFLEMPTQTIASALLKLYQLGIWDLPTWQDLTGTFLNFHDPTVSVLPKGWSAADLANVRSFYDQYCAKPTEDAKIAFASSNRGTTLPGRKKWQTWVTSMCKTAKIHEKIAACFSSANCHPADIEVDSRKNGGPTYIPYCVDDIALQLLGSETLDENGRLLIRYRLPLQAIAQCTWYNLTRRLDRAQGRFDTLEGQVLAAFNGLNQSKLTRAQVASVIRAVARWRNVAELINTAETMDRVEHMESELERLMQELGAEVTTKKKKKKKSTSSPLFKLSNEMIKSLATDDNVQAIMNMYREFFDNPETSGNDAPIIEYHQNVLGPLEQSANGGDTGVEYEARMSPTQLAENLGFIQGIPFSFNNHRRIDGLNPWTSPQAFVENEENIPFLLNLDLHWHQLVGVHAIIRRCFSEKPSLNRCTGVLVSDEVGLGKTYQAATVVAFLADAAIRQIAIVQVIPPILRERPYLGGEKHIPHLPHLIVVPGTLMSQWIDEIRTLFAPKGIDILTYPMAKDERQFFWGPNGPFTATNHSPSSIIIFVTQSTLQKEYGELYSKKSKLGGADLPWAQPELLRSVTPERLACSLFGQRFLSGIIDEAHTYRNNGLKHTAVLTLLSKCIVRMPLTATPLQTSTKDLAAMGRLTGIPHFFTHEAWNEEKEDARELRLARKELPDGYDPLKDDDSERDVVKLKQVEIARRMYANSEGHVIRRTRNSLDYKGVPLIPLPLLTTEYVYLDLTERELGIITDHGSSLQEK
;
A
#
# COMPACT_ATOMS: atom_id res chain seq x y z
N MET A 1 -49.00 37.93 -7.90
CA MET A 1 -48.06 37.12 -7.09
C MET A 1 -47.03 36.50 -8.05
N LEU A 2 -46.09 37.31 -8.55
CA LEU A 2 -44.68 37.42 -8.08
C LEU A 2 -43.97 36.06 -8.16
N LEU A 3 -43.50 35.63 -9.36
CA LEU A 3 -42.25 35.98 -10.08
C LEU A 3 -41.04 35.24 -9.49
N LEU A 4 -40.58 34.11 -10.04
CA LEU A 4 -39.77 33.89 -11.27
C LEU A 4 -38.46 34.71 -11.35
N SER A 5 -37.35 33.96 -11.35
CA SER A 5 -35.95 34.33 -11.68
C SER A 5 -35.83 34.89 -13.11
N PRO A 6 -34.77 35.66 -13.46
CA PRO A 6 -33.58 35.03 -14.08
C PRO A 6 -32.22 35.74 -13.90
N PHE A 7 -31.17 34.96 -14.25
CA PHE A 7 -29.82 35.28 -14.77
C PHE A 7 -29.45 36.72 -15.18
N ILE A 8 -28.17 37.09 -14.99
CA ILE A 8 -27.29 37.70 -16.02
C ILE A 8 -25.79 37.59 -15.63
N ILE A 9 -24.98 37.37 -16.67
CA ILE A 9 -23.53 37.22 -16.78
C ILE A 9 -22.87 38.58 -17.06
N TRP A 10 -21.65 38.85 -16.56
CA TRP A 10 -20.59 39.61 -17.27
C TRP A 10 -19.24 39.43 -16.55
N ILE A 11 -18.27 38.72 -17.14
CA ILE A 11 -17.13 39.20 -17.97
C ILE A 11 -16.15 40.10 -17.20
N GLY A 12 -14.90 39.66 -17.14
CA GLY A 12 -13.81 40.34 -16.43
C GLY A 12 -13.02 41.32 -17.28
N SER A 13 -12.03 41.96 -16.65
CA SER A 13 -10.68 42.22 -17.18
C SER A 13 -9.94 43.15 -16.22
N SER A 14 -8.69 42.78 -15.95
CA SER A 14 -7.67 43.56 -15.26
C SER A 14 -7.29 44.82 -16.03
N LEU A 15 -6.97 45.94 -15.37
CA LEU A 15 -5.76 46.74 -15.63
C LEU A 15 -5.60 47.96 -14.68
N ARG A 16 -4.39 48.00 -14.13
CA ARG A 16 -3.52 49.01 -13.50
C ARG A 16 -3.84 50.52 -13.61
N PHE A 17 -3.09 51.24 -12.74
CA PHE A 17 -2.70 52.67 -12.69
C PHE A 17 -3.61 53.55 -11.82
N ALA A 18 -3.22 53.87 -10.58
CA ALA A 18 -2.20 54.84 -10.14
C ALA A 18 -2.66 56.30 -10.25
N GLU A 19 -2.70 56.94 -9.08
CA GLU A 19 -2.52 58.37 -8.76
C GLU A 19 -3.08 59.44 -9.72
N PHE A 20 -4.00 60.28 -9.23
CA PHE A 20 -3.74 61.72 -8.99
C PHE A 20 -4.97 62.45 -8.40
N CYS A 21 -4.68 63.53 -7.67
CA CYS A 21 -5.58 64.58 -7.14
C CYS A 21 -6.46 64.18 -5.94
N GLY A 22 -6.35 64.72 -4.73
CA GLY A 22 -5.84 66.02 -4.30
C GLY A 22 -7.00 66.96 -3.99
N ALA A 23 -7.50 66.97 -2.74
CA ALA A 23 -8.19 68.13 -2.15
C ALA A 23 -8.35 67.97 -0.63
N ARG A 24 -7.81 68.95 0.11
CA ARG A 24 -7.99 69.17 1.55
C ARG A 24 -9.43 69.58 1.86
N ALA A 25 -10.02 69.02 2.91
CA ALA A 25 -11.01 69.71 3.73
C ALA A 25 -10.87 69.26 5.19
N ALA A 26 -10.63 70.23 6.06
CA ALA A 26 -10.37 70.06 7.48
C ALA A 26 -11.68 69.83 8.25
N PHE A 27 -11.71 68.85 9.16
CA PHE A 27 -12.69 68.79 10.26
C PHE A 27 -12.13 68.03 11.46
N LEU A 28 -12.04 68.76 12.58
CA LEU A 28 -12.12 68.39 14.01
C LEU A 28 -11.32 67.17 14.56
N PRO A 29 -10.66 67.32 15.74
CA PRO A 29 -9.97 66.20 16.37
C PRO A 29 -10.99 65.20 16.94
N PRO A 30 -10.89 63.89 16.65
CA PRO A 30 -11.73 62.90 17.30
C PRO A 30 -11.30 62.72 18.76
N PRO A 31 -12.25 62.38 19.64
CA PRO A 31 -12.03 62.22 21.08
C PRO A 31 -11.05 61.07 21.35
N LYS A 32 -10.29 61.18 22.45
CA LYS A 32 -9.43 60.11 22.98
C LYS A 32 -10.30 58.90 23.37
N PHE A 33 -10.60 58.04 22.40
CA PHE A 33 -11.03 56.68 22.67
C PHE A 33 -9.83 55.92 23.21
N LEU A 34 -9.98 55.45 24.45
CA LEU A 34 -9.13 54.44 25.07
C LEU A 34 -8.81 53.36 24.03
N LYS A 35 -7.53 53.22 23.67
CA LYS A 35 -7.01 51.99 23.07
C LYS A 35 -7.15 50.90 24.13
N THR A 36 -8.33 50.32 24.26
CA THR A 36 -8.43 48.91 24.65
C THR A 36 -7.75 48.14 23.53
N ARG A 37 -6.45 47.91 23.70
CA ARG A 37 -5.80 46.77 23.04
C ARG A 37 -6.67 45.58 23.42
N PHE A 38 -7.44 45.06 22.46
CA PHE A 38 -7.73 43.64 22.44
C PHE A 38 -6.38 42.96 22.21
N THR A 39 -5.58 42.88 23.28
CA THR A 39 -4.63 41.79 23.42
C THR A 39 -5.49 40.54 23.34
N PHE A 40 -5.43 39.82 22.22
CA PHE A 40 -5.69 38.40 22.24
C PHE A 40 -4.87 37.87 23.42
N LEU A 41 -5.56 37.46 24.48
CA LEU A 41 -4.93 36.82 25.63
C LEU A 41 -4.09 35.69 25.07
N GLU A 42 -2.76 35.83 25.12
CA GLU A 42 -1.85 34.69 25.02
C GLU A 42 -2.24 33.76 26.16
N MET A 43 -3.11 32.80 25.87
CA MET A 43 -3.43 31.74 26.82
C MET A 43 -2.11 31.00 27.09
N PRO A 44 -1.68 30.88 28.36
CA PRO A 44 -0.50 30.08 28.68
C PRO A 44 -0.71 28.66 28.14
N THR A 45 0.24 28.19 27.33
CA THR A 45 0.11 26.92 26.60
C THR A 45 -0.03 25.76 27.60
N GLN A 46 -1.26 25.25 27.75
CA GLN A 46 -1.52 24.06 28.54
C GLN A 46 -0.80 22.85 27.96
N THR A 47 -0.15 22.07 28.82
CA THR A 47 0.37 20.76 28.42
C THR A 47 -0.78 19.75 28.34
N ILE A 48 -0.66 18.75 27.44
CA ILE A 48 -1.63 17.65 27.35
C ILE A 48 -1.86 16.95 28.70
N ALA A 49 -0.80 16.80 29.50
CA ALA A 49 -0.88 16.23 30.83
C ALA A 49 -1.71 17.07 31.81
N SER A 50 -1.65 18.40 31.71
CA SER A 50 -2.49 19.31 32.50
C SER A 50 -3.95 19.26 32.03
N ALA A 51 -4.18 19.27 30.71
CA ALA A 51 -5.53 19.21 30.14
C ALA A 51 -6.26 17.90 30.54
N LEU A 52 -5.53 16.78 30.61
CA LEU A 52 -6.08 15.49 31.04
C LEU A 52 -6.41 15.42 32.54
N LEU A 53 -5.71 16.14 33.41
CA LEU A 53 -6.12 16.26 34.82
C LEU A 53 -7.45 17.00 34.94
N LYS A 54 -7.67 17.99 34.08
CA LYS A 54 -8.94 18.73 34.04
C LYS A 54 -10.07 17.89 33.46
N LEU A 55 -9.81 17.12 32.41
CA LEU A 55 -10.77 16.16 31.90
C LEU A 55 -11.05 15.03 32.90
N TYR A 56 -10.07 14.67 33.75
CA TYR A 56 -10.29 13.74 34.86
C TYR A 56 -11.39 14.20 35.81
N GLN A 57 -11.38 15.48 36.20
CA GLN A 57 -12.44 16.07 37.02
C GLN A 57 -13.82 16.02 36.37
N LEU A 58 -13.87 15.96 35.04
CA LEU A 58 -15.11 15.92 34.27
C LEU A 58 -15.61 14.50 33.97
N GLY A 59 -14.97 13.49 34.56
CA GLY A 59 -15.42 12.10 34.50
C GLY A 59 -15.15 11.39 33.17
N ILE A 60 -14.21 11.89 32.34
CA ILE A 60 -13.98 11.23 31.04
C ILE A 60 -13.44 9.80 31.15
N TRP A 61 -12.88 9.43 32.31
CA TRP A 61 -12.28 8.12 32.54
C TRP A 61 -13.32 7.02 32.74
N ASP A 62 -14.56 7.41 33.00
CA ASP A 62 -15.71 6.50 33.11
C ASP A 62 -16.43 6.31 31.75
N LEU A 63 -16.01 7.04 30.70
CA LEU A 63 -16.64 6.96 29.38
C LEU A 63 -16.15 5.71 28.62
N PRO A 64 -17.06 4.86 28.08
CA PRO A 64 -16.68 3.67 27.33
C PRO A 64 -15.75 3.97 26.16
N THR A 65 -16.08 4.99 25.37
CA THR A 65 -15.25 5.41 24.23
C THR A 65 -13.82 5.77 24.63
N TRP A 66 -13.63 6.45 25.78
CA TRP A 66 -12.31 6.81 26.27
C TRP A 66 -11.54 5.59 26.80
N GLN A 67 -12.24 4.68 27.49
CA GLN A 67 -11.65 3.43 27.99
C GLN A 67 -11.22 2.52 26.84
N ASP A 68 -12.06 2.35 25.81
CA ASP A 68 -11.74 1.59 24.61
C ASP A 68 -10.55 2.19 23.85
N LEU A 69 -10.51 3.52 23.78
CA LEU A 69 -9.44 4.26 23.10
C LEU A 69 -8.09 4.11 23.82
N THR A 70 -8.09 4.23 25.15
CA THR A 70 -6.86 4.31 25.94
C THR A 70 -6.44 2.98 26.55
N GLY A 71 -7.36 2.02 26.66
CA GLY A 71 -7.18 0.77 27.39
C GLY A 71 -6.95 0.99 28.89
N THR A 72 -7.39 2.13 29.43
CA THR A 72 -7.10 2.51 30.83
C THR A 72 -8.35 2.88 31.59
N PHE A 73 -8.45 2.33 32.81
CA PHE A 73 -9.45 2.69 33.81
C PHE A 73 -8.71 3.14 35.08
N LEU A 74 -8.74 4.43 35.36
CA LEU A 74 -7.99 5.03 36.48
C LEU A 74 -8.94 5.79 37.39
N ASN A 75 -8.98 5.41 38.67
CA ASN A 75 -9.76 6.06 39.70
C ASN A 75 -8.87 6.40 40.91
N PHE A 76 -8.57 7.69 41.11
CA PHE A 76 -7.78 8.17 42.23
C PHE A 76 -8.46 7.98 43.59
N HIS A 77 -9.79 7.90 43.65
CA HIS A 77 -10.55 7.80 44.89
C HIS A 77 -10.68 6.34 45.35
N ASP A 78 -10.79 5.41 44.41
CA ASP A 78 -10.81 3.97 44.68
C ASP A 78 -9.68 3.24 43.92
N PRO A 79 -8.52 3.04 44.59
CA PRO A 79 -7.40 2.30 44.03
C PRO A 79 -7.71 0.84 43.68
N THR A 80 -8.74 0.23 44.31
CA THR A 80 -9.04 -1.20 44.15
C THR A 80 -9.78 -1.51 42.86
N VAL A 81 -10.47 -0.52 42.30
CA VAL A 81 -11.20 -0.63 41.02
C VAL A 81 -10.32 -0.17 39.85
N SER A 82 -9.18 0.49 40.12
CA SER A 82 -8.27 1.01 39.10
C SER A 82 -7.44 -0.08 38.42
N VAL A 83 -7.41 -0.06 37.08
CA VAL A 83 -6.40 -0.79 36.30
C VAL A 83 -5.15 0.10 36.21
N LEU A 84 -4.19 -0.17 37.10
CA LEU A 84 -2.95 0.61 37.16
C LEU A 84 -2.18 0.54 35.83
N PRO A 85 -1.63 1.67 35.34
CA PRO A 85 -0.73 1.65 34.20
C PRO A 85 0.46 0.70 34.40
N LYS A 86 0.90 0.04 33.33
CA LYS A 86 2.02 -0.91 33.38
C LYS A 86 3.26 -0.26 34.02
N GLY A 87 3.76 -0.85 35.11
CA GLY A 87 4.91 -0.35 35.87
C GLY A 87 4.57 0.70 36.95
N TRP A 88 3.29 0.88 37.28
CA TRP A 88 2.88 1.66 38.45
C TRP A 88 2.68 0.74 39.66
N SER A 89 3.25 1.14 40.78
CA SER A 89 2.97 0.59 42.11
C SER A 89 1.81 1.35 42.78
N ALA A 90 1.26 0.80 43.86
CA ALA A 90 0.30 1.53 44.71
C ALA A 90 0.88 2.85 45.25
N ALA A 91 2.19 2.88 45.52
CA ALA A 91 2.91 4.09 45.92
C ALA A 91 2.99 5.13 44.79
N ASP A 92 3.15 4.70 43.54
CA ASP A 92 3.08 5.60 42.38
C ASP A 92 1.70 6.23 42.24
N LEU A 93 0.63 5.45 42.41
CA LEU A 93 -0.74 5.97 42.39
C LEU A 93 -0.97 7.00 43.50
N ALA A 94 -0.51 6.71 44.73
CA ALA A 94 -0.60 7.66 45.84
C ALA A 94 0.18 8.97 45.57
N ASN A 95 1.36 8.86 44.95
CA ASN A 95 2.16 10.02 44.56
C ASN A 95 1.47 10.86 43.47
N VAL A 96 0.87 10.20 42.47
CA VAL A 96 0.10 10.88 41.40
C VAL A 96 -1.17 11.52 41.97
N ARG A 97 -1.86 10.84 42.88
CA ARG A 97 -3.02 11.38 43.61
C ARG A 97 -2.65 12.62 44.41
N SER A 98 -1.56 12.58 45.18
CA SER A 98 -1.06 13.76 45.91
C SER A 98 -0.76 14.94 44.97
N PHE A 99 -0.19 14.67 43.78
CA PHE A 99 -0.01 15.69 42.75
C PHE A 99 -1.34 16.23 42.21
N TYR A 100 -2.32 15.36 41.97
CA TYR A 100 -3.68 15.74 41.54
C TYR A 100 -4.40 16.59 42.60
N ASP A 101 -4.35 16.20 43.88
CA ASP A 101 -4.98 16.94 44.98
C ASP A 101 -4.37 18.34 45.12
N GLN A 102 -3.04 18.45 45.03
CA GLN A 102 -2.34 19.73 45.04
C GLN A 102 -2.61 20.58 43.78
N TYR A 103 -2.87 19.95 42.63
CA TYR A 103 -3.32 20.62 41.42
C TYR A 103 -4.75 21.17 41.60
N CYS A 104 -5.66 20.39 42.18
CA CYS A 104 -7.03 20.80 42.47
C CYS A 104 -7.09 21.96 43.47
N ALA A 105 -6.18 21.98 44.45
CA ALA A 105 -6.11 23.02 45.49
C ALA A 105 -5.64 24.40 44.97
N LYS A 106 -5.22 24.53 43.70
CA LYS A 106 -4.81 25.83 43.16
C LYS A 106 -6.03 26.72 42.85
N PRO A 107 -5.99 28.01 43.24
CA PRO A 107 -7.17 28.88 43.22
C PRO A 107 -7.58 29.37 41.83
N THR A 108 -6.64 29.46 40.89
CA THR A 108 -6.88 29.96 39.52
C THR A 108 -6.41 28.95 38.48
N GLU A 109 -7.01 29.00 37.28
CA GLU A 109 -6.61 28.15 36.16
C GLU A 109 -5.16 28.40 35.76
N ASP A 110 -4.71 29.66 35.71
CA ASP A 110 -3.30 29.98 35.41
C ASP A 110 -2.34 29.40 36.46
N ALA A 111 -2.73 29.40 37.74
CA ALA A 111 -1.93 28.77 38.79
C ALA A 111 -1.90 27.24 38.66
N LYS A 112 -2.99 26.60 38.20
CA LYS A 112 -3.03 25.17 37.87
C LYS A 112 -2.11 24.84 36.70
N ILE A 113 -2.15 25.64 35.64
CA ILE A 113 -1.31 25.46 34.44
C ILE A 113 0.16 25.62 34.80
N ALA A 114 0.52 26.71 35.50
CA ALA A 114 1.88 26.96 35.96
C ALA A 114 2.37 25.89 36.94
N PHE A 115 1.49 25.39 37.81
CA PHE A 115 1.82 24.27 38.69
C PHE A 115 2.08 23.00 37.88
N ALA A 116 1.23 22.62 36.93
CA ALA A 116 1.42 21.42 36.13
C ALA A 116 2.61 21.49 35.15
N SER A 117 3.01 22.69 34.72
CA SER A 117 4.12 22.92 33.77
C SER A 117 5.46 23.29 34.41
N SER A 118 5.51 23.60 35.71
CA SER A 118 6.75 24.00 36.38
C SER A 118 7.79 22.86 36.43
N ASN A 119 9.01 23.18 35.98
CA ASN A 119 10.20 22.34 36.10
C ASN A 119 11.14 22.79 37.24
N ARG A 120 10.79 23.84 38.00
CA ARG A 120 11.65 24.42 39.06
C ARG A 120 11.00 24.28 40.45
N GLY A 121 11.79 23.80 41.41
CA GLY A 121 11.57 24.05 42.84
C GLY A 121 10.94 22.95 43.68
N THR A 122 10.26 21.94 43.11
CA THR A 122 9.77 20.78 43.87
C THR A 122 9.57 19.60 42.92
N THR A 123 10.43 18.58 43.00
CA THR A 123 10.26 17.31 42.28
C THR A 123 9.16 16.49 42.96
N LEU A 124 7.90 16.85 42.73
CA LEU A 124 6.77 15.99 43.07
C LEU A 124 6.88 14.70 42.24
N PRO A 125 7.14 13.52 42.84
CA PRO A 125 7.37 12.29 42.09
C PRO A 125 6.19 11.93 41.19
N GLY A 126 4.97 12.19 41.67
CA GLY A 126 3.73 11.97 40.93
C GLY A 126 3.60 12.79 39.65
N ARG A 127 4.15 14.02 39.60
CA ARG A 127 4.08 14.86 38.40
C ARG A 127 4.85 14.24 37.23
N LYS A 128 6.10 13.85 37.47
CA LYS A 128 6.95 13.25 36.45
C LYS A 128 6.35 11.93 35.98
N LYS A 129 5.89 11.09 36.91
CA LYS A 129 5.22 9.82 36.60
C LYS A 129 3.97 10.02 35.74
N TRP A 130 3.12 11.00 36.10
CA TRP A 130 1.94 11.38 35.32
C TRP A 130 2.29 11.83 33.91
N GLN A 131 3.24 12.76 33.76
CA GLN A 131 3.62 13.28 32.44
C GLN A 131 4.22 12.20 31.53
N THR A 132 5.10 11.34 32.06
CA THR A 132 5.68 10.22 31.31
C THR A 132 4.60 9.24 30.86
N TRP A 133 3.69 8.88 31.75
CA TRP A 133 2.58 7.98 31.42
C TRP A 133 1.64 8.59 30.39
N VAL A 134 1.18 9.84 30.57
CA VAL A 134 0.31 10.53 29.61
C VAL A 134 0.96 10.55 28.22
N THR A 135 2.25 10.88 28.12
CA THR A 135 2.95 10.91 26.84
C THR A 135 2.95 9.54 26.16
N SER A 136 3.18 8.47 26.93
CA SER A 136 3.14 7.09 26.45
C SER A 136 1.72 6.66 26.03
N MET A 137 0.71 7.01 26.83
CA MET A 137 -0.69 6.71 26.57
C MET A 137 -1.19 7.43 25.31
N CYS A 138 -0.94 8.75 25.18
CA CYS A 138 -1.33 9.50 24.00
C CYS A 138 -0.69 8.98 22.70
N LYS A 139 0.55 8.45 22.79
CA LYS A 139 1.24 7.80 21.67
C LYS A 139 0.58 6.46 21.32
N THR A 140 0.28 5.63 22.32
CA THR A 140 -0.32 4.30 22.13
C THR A 140 -1.75 4.39 21.60
N ALA A 141 -2.53 5.31 22.15
CA ALA A 141 -3.92 5.60 21.75
C ALA A 141 -4.02 6.47 20.48
N LYS A 142 -2.88 6.87 19.88
CA LYS A 142 -2.81 7.68 18.64
C LYS A 142 -3.67 8.97 18.70
N ILE A 143 -3.72 9.63 19.86
CA ILE A 143 -4.60 10.79 20.10
C ILE A 143 -4.32 11.93 19.11
N HIS A 144 -3.05 12.27 18.90
CA HIS A 144 -2.66 13.32 17.96
C HIS A 144 -3.00 12.98 16.50
N GLU A 145 -2.97 11.71 16.10
CA GLU A 145 -3.33 11.28 14.74
C GLU A 145 -4.85 11.39 14.50
N LYS A 146 -5.65 11.05 15.51
CA LYS A 146 -7.11 11.22 15.48
C LYS A 146 -7.50 12.70 15.37
N ILE A 147 -6.89 13.56 16.18
CA ILE A 147 -7.12 15.01 16.12
C ILE A 147 -6.68 15.58 14.76
N ALA A 148 -5.51 15.18 14.25
CA ALA A 148 -5.04 15.64 12.93
C ALA A 148 -6.02 15.25 11.82
N ALA A 149 -6.63 14.07 11.89
CA ALA A 149 -7.65 13.63 10.93
C ALA A 149 -8.93 14.49 11.01
N CYS A 150 -9.33 14.95 12.19
CA CYS A 150 -10.42 15.92 12.34
C CYS A 150 -10.06 17.26 11.70
N PHE A 151 -8.83 17.75 11.86
CA PHE A 151 -8.38 18.98 11.17
C PHE A 151 -8.47 18.85 9.65
N SER A 152 -8.04 17.72 9.08
CA SER A 152 -8.14 17.47 7.64
C SER A 152 -9.60 17.37 7.18
N SER A 153 -10.46 16.70 7.95
CA SER A 153 -11.89 16.55 7.59
C SER A 153 -12.65 17.87 7.61
N ALA A 154 -12.22 18.79 8.48
CA ALA A 154 -12.76 20.14 8.60
C ALA A 154 -12.07 21.17 7.68
N ASN A 155 -11.18 20.73 6.78
CA ASN A 155 -10.39 21.60 5.88
C ASN A 155 -9.63 22.72 6.64
N CYS A 156 -9.13 22.40 7.83
CA CYS A 156 -8.38 23.35 8.66
C CYS A 156 -7.02 22.79 9.12
N HIS A 157 -6.48 21.81 8.39
CA HIS A 157 -5.19 21.25 8.71
C HIS A 157 -4.08 22.30 8.53
N PRO A 158 -3.08 22.40 9.43
CA PRO A 158 -2.03 23.43 9.33
C PRO A 158 -1.20 23.43 8.04
N ALA A 159 -1.22 22.33 7.28
CA ALA A 159 -0.58 22.21 5.97
C ALA A 159 -1.35 22.91 4.84
N ASP A 160 -2.65 23.16 5.06
CA ASP A 160 -3.56 23.74 4.06
C ASP A 160 -3.77 25.26 4.28
N ILE A 161 -3.06 25.84 5.25
CA ILE A 161 -3.21 27.22 5.70
C ILE A 161 -1.93 28.00 5.41
N GLU A 162 -2.06 29.24 4.98
CA GLU A 162 -0.93 30.14 4.69
C GLU A 162 0.07 30.21 5.87
N VAL A 163 1.36 30.29 5.54
CA VAL A 163 2.49 30.20 6.49
C VAL A 163 2.39 31.24 7.61
N ASP A 164 1.91 32.44 7.30
CA ASP A 164 1.74 33.51 8.30
C ASP A 164 0.53 33.27 9.20
N SER A 165 -0.52 32.64 8.67
CA SER A 165 -1.76 32.32 9.37
C SER A 165 -1.65 31.04 10.22
N ARG A 166 -0.77 30.09 9.88
CA ARG A 166 -0.68 28.79 10.59
C ARG A 166 -0.02 28.86 11.97
N LYS A 167 0.97 29.74 12.18
CA LYS A 167 1.75 29.79 13.44
C LYS A 167 0.89 30.18 14.65
N ASN A 168 -0.12 31.03 14.42
CA ASN A 168 -1.04 31.53 15.44
C ASN A 168 -2.51 31.17 15.14
N GLY A 169 -2.78 30.34 14.13
CA GLY A 169 -4.14 30.05 13.66
C GLY A 169 -4.93 29.07 14.54
N GLY A 170 -4.27 28.28 15.39
CA GLY A 170 -4.92 27.24 16.20
C GLY A 170 -6.18 27.72 16.95
N PRO A 171 -6.14 28.83 17.72
CA PRO A 171 -7.31 29.37 18.41
C PRO A 171 -8.48 29.73 17.48
N THR A 172 -8.21 30.06 16.22
CA THR A 172 -9.22 30.41 15.21
C THR A 172 -9.84 29.17 14.56
N TYR A 173 -9.01 28.15 14.27
CA TYR A 173 -9.44 27.02 13.43
C TYR A 173 -9.92 25.79 14.22
N ILE A 174 -9.37 25.55 15.42
CA ILE A 174 -9.77 24.42 16.27
C ILE A 174 -11.27 24.44 16.64
N PRO A 175 -11.90 25.60 16.93
CA PRO A 175 -13.33 25.62 17.26
C PRO A 175 -14.25 25.01 16.21
N TYR A 176 -13.87 25.00 14.92
CA TYR A 176 -14.68 24.42 13.83
C TYR A 176 -14.77 22.89 13.86
N CYS A 177 -13.85 22.21 14.53
CA CYS A 177 -13.76 20.75 14.53
C CYS A 177 -13.72 20.15 15.94
N VAL A 178 -13.92 20.97 16.98
CA VAL A 178 -13.84 20.51 18.38
C VAL A 178 -14.93 19.48 18.71
N ASP A 179 -16.10 19.59 18.07
CA ASP A 179 -17.21 18.66 18.23
C ASP A 179 -16.87 17.29 17.63
N ASP A 180 -16.27 17.26 16.43
CA ASP A 180 -15.78 16.03 15.79
C ASP A 180 -14.64 15.39 16.58
N ILE A 181 -13.74 16.19 17.14
CA ILE A 181 -12.68 15.71 18.03
C ILE A 181 -13.28 15.04 19.27
N ALA A 182 -14.33 15.62 19.85
CA ALA A 182 -15.00 15.02 21.00
C ALA A 182 -15.67 13.70 20.64
N LEU A 183 -16.38 13.64 19.51
CA LEU A 183 -16.99 12.40 19.04
C LEU A 183 -15.94 11.29 18.87
N GLN A 184 -14.76 11.62 18.34
CA GLN A 184 -13.69 10.66 18.09
C GLN A 184 -12.91 10.24 19.35
N LEU A 185 -12.81 11.10 20.35
CA LEU A 185 -12.00 10.84 21.56
C LEU A 185 -12.83 10.45 22.78
N LEU A 186 -13.97 11.11 22.98
CA LEU A 186 -14.77 11.02 24.20
C LEU A 186 -16.11 10.29 23.98
N GLY A 187 -16.58 10.20 22.73
CA GLY A 187 -17.84 9.53 22.39
C GLY A 187 -19.05 10.47 22.36
N SER A 188 -20.18 9.93 21.88
CA SER A 188 -21.43 10.69 21.72
C SER A 188 -22.04 11.15 23.05
N GLU A 189 -21.65 10.53 24.17
CA GLU A 189 -22.12 10.88 25.52
C GLU A 189 -21.69 12.27 25.97
N THR A 190 -20.69 12.86 25.29
CA THR A 190 -20.20 14.20 25.57
C THR A 190 -20.84 15.29 24.70
N LEU A 191 -21.78 14.91 23.84
CA LEU A 191 -22.50 15.81 22.93
C LEU A 191 -23.92 16.07 23.46
N ASP A 192 -24.46 17.25 23.13
CA ASP A 192 -25.88 17.56 23.34
C ASP A 192 -26.76 16.95 22.24
N GLU A 193 -28.07 17.14 22.35
CA GLU A 193 -29.07 16.64 21.39
C GLU A 193 -28.86 17.16 19.94
N ASN A 194 -28.09 18.25 19.78
CA ASN A 194 -27.76 18.83 18.49
C ASN A 194 -26.36 18.42 18.00
N GLY A 195 -25.71 17.46 18.66
CA GLY A 195 -24.37 16.99 18.33
C GLY A 195 -23.25 17.94 18.72
N ARG A 196 -23.50 18.91 19.61
CA ARG A 196 -22.49 19.89 20.06
C ARG A 196 -21.84 19.44 21.35
N LEU A 197 -20.52 19.56 21.46
CA LEU A 197 -19.77 19.25 22.67
C LEU A 197 -20.24 20.08 23.86
N LEU A 198 -20.60 19.41 24.96
CA LEU A 198 -21.02 20.05 26.20
C LEU A 198 -19.94 21.04 26.67
N ILE A 199 -20.39 22.24 27.07
CA ILE A 199 -19.53 23.41 27.33
C ILE A 199 -18.36 23.11 28.29
N ARG A 200 -18.58 22.22 29.27
CA ARG A 200 -17.58 21.82 30.26
C ARG A 200 -16.36 21.12 29.65
N TYR A 201 -16.51 20.40 28.53
CA TYR A 201 -15.40 19.70 27.86
C TYR A 201 -14.68 20.54 26.80
N ARG A 202 -15.26 21.66 26.34
CA ARG A 202 -14.71 22.43 25.20
C ARG A 202 -13.31 22.95 25.47
N LEU A 203 -13.10 23.73 26.54
CA LEU A 203 -11.79 24.34 26.83
C LEU A 203 -10.66 23.31 27.04
N PRO A 204 -10.84 22.25 27.86
CA PRO A 204 -9.79 21.23 28.01
C PRO A 204 -9.49 20.49 26.71
N LEU A 205 -10.50 20.20 25.89
CA LEU A 205 -10.30 19.49 24.62
C LEU A 205 -9.61 20.38 23.58
N GLN A 206 -9.95 21.67 23.53
CA GLN A 206 -9.27 22.66 22.71
C GLN A 206 -7.78 22.77 23.06
N ALA A 207 -7.41 22.66 24.34
CA ALA A 207 -6.01 22.65 24.75
C ALA A 207 -5.23 21.45 24.18
N ILE A 208 -5.84 20.26 24.16
CA ILE A 208 -5.25 19.05 23.55
C ILE A 208 -5.13 19.23 22.03
N ALA A 209 -6.16 19.77 21.39
CA ALA A 209 -6.14 20.07 19.97
C ALA A 209 -5.04 21.10 19.62
N GLN A 210 -4.85 22.12 20.47
CA GLN A 210 -3.82 23.14 20.29
C GLN A 210 -2.40 22.56 20.38
N CYS A 211 -2.16 21.61 21.29
CA CYS A 211 -0.89 20.87 21.31
C CYS A 211 -0.64 20.11 20.00
N THR A 212 -1.68 19.48 19.44
CA THR A 212 -1.58 18.79 18.15
C THR A 212 -1.26 19.76 17.03
N TRP A 213 -1.94 20.91 16.99
CA TRP A 213 -1.69 22.00 16.05
C TRP A 213 -0.21 22.41 16.05
N TYR A 214 0.34 22.76 17.21
CA TYR A 214 1.75 23.16 17.34
C TYR A 214 2.72 22.06 16.90
N ASN A 215 2.42 20.79 17.21
CA ASN A 215 3.25 19.67 16.78
C ASN A 215 3.27 19.52 15.25
N LEU A 216 2.12 19.71 14.59
CA LEU A 216 2.01 19.69 13.13
C LEU A 216 2.76 20.87 12.50
N THR A 217 2.59 22.09 13.01
CA THR A 217 3.31 23.27 12.52
C THR A 217 4.83 23.10 12.65
N ARG A 218 5.32 22.59 13.78
CA ARG A 218 6.75 22.29 13.96
C ARG A 218 7.27 21.21 13.01
N ARG A 219 6.44 20.21 12.67
CA ARG A 219 6.82 19.20 11.67
C ARG A 219 6.97 19.82 10.29
N LEU A 220 6.07 20.72 9.91
CA LEU A 220 6.15 21.47 8.65
C LEU A 220 7.40 22.36 8.60
N ASP A 221 7.72 23.05 9.70
CA ASP A 221 8.93 23.88 9.77
C ASP A 221 10.22 23.04 9.63
N ARG A 222 10.26 21.82 10.18
CA ARG A 222 11.38 20.88 9.96
C ARG A 222 11.42 20.32 8.54
N ALA A 223 10.25 20.05 7.95
CA ALA A 223 10.16 19.62 6.57
C ALA A 223 10.75 20.68 5.62
N GLN A 224 10.50 21.97 5.90
CA GLN A 224 11.12 23.09 5.18
C GLN A 224 12.66 23.03 5.21
N GLY A 225 13.27 22.84 6.39
CA GLY A 225 14.74 22.72 6.45
C GLY A 225 15.30 21.49 5.72
N ARG A 226 14.53 20.39 5.67
CA ARG A 226 14.88 19.19 4.91
C ARG A 226 14.73 19.39 3.40
N PHE A 227 13.80 20.22 2.95
CA PHE A 227 13.57 20.51 1.54
C PHE A 227 14.80 21.12 0.88
N ASP A 228 15.41 22.13 1.50
CA ASP A 228 16.61 22.79 0.96
C ASP A 228 17.81 21.82 0.89
N THR A 229 17.94 20.94 1.89
CA THR A 229 19.00 19.92 1.90
C THR A 229 18.84 18.91 0.75
N LEU A 230 17.60 18.45 0.52
CA LEU A 230 17.29 17.49 -0.54
C LEU A 230 17.45 18.10 -1.93
N GLU A 231 17.13 19.38 -2.11
CA GLU A 231 17.38 20.08 -3.36
C GLU A 231 18.87 20.09 -3.73
N GLY A 232 19.75 20.31 -2.76
CA GLY A 232 21.19 20.21 -2.97
C GLY A 232 21.61 18.82 -3.48
N GLN A 233 20.96 17.76 -3.02
CA GLN A 233 21.20 16.39 -3.50
C GLN A 233 20.67 16.17 -4.92
N VAL A 234 19.53 16.77 -5.26
CA VAL A 234 18.99 16.73 -6.63
C VAL A 234 19.93 17.41 -7.60
N LEU A 235 20.39 18.62 -7.28
CA LEU A 235 21.35 19.37 -8.10
C LEU A 235 22.68 18.60 -8.27
N ALA A 236 23.17 17.98 -7.20
CA ALA A 236 24.35 17.13 -7.27
C ALA A 236 24.15 15.90 -8.19
N ALA A 237 22.97 15.27 -8.14
CA ALA A 237 22.63 14.13 -8.99
C ALA A 237 22.58 14.52 -10.48
N PHE A 238 21.97 15.68 -10.81
CA PHE A 238 21.98 16.21 -12.19
C PHE A 238 23.40 16.56 -12.66
N ASN A 239 24.22 17.19 -11.81
CA ASN A 239 25.61 17.49 -12.14
C ASN A 239 26.45 16.23 -12.40
N GLY A 240 26.15 15.13 -11.69
CA GLY A 240 26.80 13.83 -11.91
C GLY A 240 26.59 13.26 -13.32
N LEU A 241 25.48 13.61 -14.00
CA LEU A 241 25.23 13.22 -15.39
C LEU A 241 26.23 13.85 -16.37
N ASN A 242 26.79 15.01 -16.03
CA ASN A 242 27.72 15.75 -16.90
C ASN A 242 29.17 15.24 -16.82
N GLN A 243 29.50 14.39 -15.85
CA GLN A 243 30.90 14.05 -15.52
C GLN A 243 31.37 12.68 -16.07
N SER A 244 30.48 11.83 -16.58
CA SER A 244 30.84 10.45 -16.97
C SER A 244 29.86 9.84 -18.01
N LYS A 245 30.18 8.66 -18.58
CA LYS A 245 29.27 7.92 -19.48
C LYS A 245 27.93 7.68 -18.79
N LEU A 246 26.83 7.99 -19.49
CA LEU A 246 25.49 7.89 -18.94
C LEU A 246 25.12 6.42 -18.67
N THR A 247 24.83 6.08 -17.42
CA THR A 247 24.42 4.72 -16.99
C THR A 247 22.98 4.70 -16.46
N ARG A 248 22.33 3.53 -16.54
CA ARG A 248 20.99 3.30 -15.95
C ARG A 248 20.93 3.69 -14.46
N ALA A 249 21.99 3.39 -13.70
CA ALA A 249 22.06 3.70 -12.27
C ALA A 249 22.05 5.21 -11.99
N GLN A 250 22.68 6.02 -12.84
CA GLN A 250 22.71 7.47 -12.71
C GLN A 250 21.35 8.10 -13.02
N VAL A 251 20.68 7.68 -14.10
CA VAL A 251 19.33 8.14 -14.43
C VAL A 251 18.35 7.74 -13.32
N ALA A 252 18.42 6.50 -12.84
CA ALA A 252 17.63 6.03 -11.70
C ALA A 252 17.94 6.79 -10.39
N SER A 253 19.18 7.26 -10.20
CA SER A 253 19.55 8.09 -9.05
C SER A 253 18.88 9.47 -9.11
N VAL A 254 18.87 10.10 -10.28
CA VAL A 254 18.21 11.39 -10.52
C VAL A 254 16.69 11.28 -10.31
N ILE A 255 16.04 10.28 -10.92
CA ILE A 255 14.61 9.98 -10.74
C ILE A 255 14.26 9.86 -9.24
N ARG A 256 15.04 9.06 -8.49
CA ARG A 256 14.81 8.86 -7.04
C ARG A 256 15.08 10.12 -6.22
N ALA A 257 16.10 10.90 -6.56
CA ALA A 257 16.44 12.13 -5.86
C ALA A 257 15.32 13.17 -6.02
N VAL A 258 14.85 13.38 -7.25
CA VAL A 258 13.76 14.31 -7.56
C VAL A 258 12.45 13.85 -6.89
N ALA A 259 12.13 12.54 -6.93
CA ALA A 259 10.93 12.01 -6.27
C ALA A 259 10.95 12.22 -4.74
N ARG A 260 12.08 11.93 -4.07
CA ARG A 260 12.21 12.17 -2.62
C ARG A 260 12.07 13.65 -2.26
N TRP A 261 12.62 14.53 -3.08
CA TRP A 261 12.54 15.97 -2.88
C TRP A 261 11.10 16.49 -3.08
N ARG A 262 10.43 16.05 -4.14
CA ARG A 262 9.01 16.35 -4.41
C ARG A 262 8.08 15.93 -3.26
N ASN A 263 8.26 14.73 -2.70
CA ASN A 263 7.44 14.29 -1.57
C ASN A 263 7.51 15.24 -0.36
N VAL A 264 8.68 15.84 -0.12
CA VAL A 264 8.85 16.84 0.94
C VAL A 264 8.22 18.17 0.54
N ALA A 265 8.28 18.54 -0.75
CA ALA A 265 7.59 19.70 -1.29
C ALA A 265 6.06 19.61 -1.16
N GLU A 266 5.48 18.46 -1.49
CA GLU A 266 4.02 18.20 -1.36
C GLU A 266 3.57 18.29 0.11
N LEU A 267 4.44 17.95 1.06
CA LEU A 267 4.16 18.14 2.49
C LEU A 267 4.17 19.62 2.91
N ILE A 268 4.95 20.45 2.24
CA ILE A 268 5.08 21.89 2.52
C ILE A 268 4.00 22.72 1.81
N ASN A 269 3.68 22.33 0.56
CA ASN A 269 2.59 22.84 -0.27
C ASN A 269 2.53 24.38 -0.41
N THR A 270 3.68 25.04 -0.61
CA THR A 270 3.71 26.50 -0.92
C THR A 270 3.94 26.72 -2.41
N ALA A 271 3.38 27.81 -2.95
CA ALA A 271 3.56 28.16 -4.36
C ALA A 271 5.04 28.23 -4.79
N GLU A 272 5.90 28.79 -3.94
CA GLU A 272 7.35 28.87 -4.19
C GLU A 272 8.03 27.50 -4.24
N THR A 273 7.69 26.58 -3.32
CA THR A 273 8.25 25.22 -3.34
C THR A 273 7.76 24.42 -4.53
N MET A 274 6.50 24.60 -4.92
CA MET A 274 5.92 23.93 -6.09
C MET A 274 6.48 24.47 -7.41
N ASP A 275 6.77 25.77 -7.51
CA ASP A 275 7.44 26.36 -8.68
C ASP A 275 8.86 25.78 -8.87
N ARG A 276 9.59 25.57 -7.77
CA ARG A 276 10.93 24.94 -7.79
C ARG A 276 10.84 23.47 -8.22
N VAL A 277 9.84 22.74 -7.73
CA VAL A 277 9.57 21.36 -8.16
C VAL A 277 9.19 21.30 -9.63
N GLU A 278 8.30 22.18 -10.11
CA GLU A 278 7.89 22.24 -11.52
C GLU A 278 9.10 22.50 -12.44
N HIS A 279 10.04 23.35 -12.02
CA HIS A 279 11.27 23.56 -12.77
C HIS A 279 12.11 22.27 -12.89
N MET A 280 12.31 21.54 -11.79
CA MET A 280 13.13 20.32 -11.79
C MET A 280 12.44 19.14 -12.48
N GLU A 281 11.11 19.05 -12.37
CA GLU A 281 10.30 18.10 -13.14
C GLU A 281 10.41 18.39 -14.64
N SER A 282 10.42 19.66 -15.05
CA SER A 282 10.62 20.03 -16.46
C SER A 282 12.00 19.62 -17.00
N GLU A 283 13.05 19.69 -16.18
CA GLU A 283 14.38 19.21 -16.55
C GLU A 283 14.44 17.68 -16.61
N LEU A 284 13.74 16.99 -15.71
CA LEU A 284 13.62 15.54 -15.75
C LEU A 284 12.77 15.07 -16.95
N GLU A 285 11.68 15.75 -17.29
CA GLU A 285 10.90 15.50 -18.50
C GLU A 285 11.73 15.69 -19.76
N ARG A 286 12.57 16.73 -19.81
CA ARG A 286 13.52 16.92 -20.92
C ARG A 286 14.48 15.73 -21.03
N LEU A 287 15.04 15.28 -19.91
CA LEU A 287 15.92 14.09 -19.86
C LEU A 287 15.21 12.85 -20.41
N MET A 288 13.94 12.64 -20.02
CA MET A 288 13.16 11.50 -20.49
C MET A 288 12.82 11.60 -21.99
N GLN A 289 12.45 12.79 -22.49
CA GLN A 289 12.19 13.02 -23.92
C GLN A 289 13.42 12.78 -24.79
N GLU A 290 14.59 13.25 -24.36
CA GLU A 290 15.86 13.02 -25.06
C GLU A 290 16.28 11.53 -25.07
N LEU A 291 15.75 10.72 -24.15
CA LEU A 291 15.92 9.26 -24.11
C LEU A 291 14.87 8.48 -24.93
N GLY A 292 13.94 9.17 -25.62
CA GLY A 292 12.94 8.54 -26.50
C GLY A 292 11.53 8.41 -25.89
N ALA A 293 11.21 9.14 -24.82
CA ALA A 293 9.91 9.11 -24.18
C ALA A 293 8.81 9.86 -24.95
N GLU A 294 7.71 9.18 -25.30
CA GLU A 294 6.43 9.84 -25.60
C GLU A 294 5.79 10.34 -24.28
N VAL A 295 6.24 11.51 -23.81
CA VAL A 295 5.62 12.19 -22.67
C VAL A 295 4.41 12.99 -23.17
N THR A 296 3.23 12.78 -22.59
CA THR A 296 2.03 13.56 -22.89
C THR A 296 2.28 15.03 -22.56
N THR A 297 2.66 15.83 -23.55
CA THR A 297 2.79 17.27 -23.38
C THR A 297 1.42 17.85 -23.09
N LYS A 298 1.11 18.08 -21.81
CA LYS A 298 0.04 19.01 -21.45
C LYS A 298 0.43 20.33 -22.10
N LYS A 299 -0.33 20.77 -23.12
CA LYS A 299 -0.21 22.09 -23.76
C LYS A 299 -0.47 23.19 -22.72
N LYS A 300 0.46 23.44 -21.80
CA LYS A 300 0.56 24.69 -21.06
C LYS A 300 1.42 25.64 -21.90
N LYS A 301 0.93 26.85 -22.12
CA LYS A 301 1.62 27.92 -22.85
C LYS A 301 3.07 28.01 -22.37
N LYS A 302 4.04 27.91 -23.28
CA LYS A 302 5.47 28.17 -23.04
C LYS A 302 5.63 29.51 -22.30
N LYS A 303 5.82 29.47 -20.98
CA LYS A 303 6.64 30.49 -20.31
C LYS A 303 8.07 30.11 -20.68
N LYS A 304 8.75 30.96 -21.47
CA LYS A 304 10.20 30.86 -21.69
C LYS A 304 10.87 30.91 -20.31
N SER A 305 11.32 29.78 -19.78
CA SER A 305 12.31 29.78 -18.71
C SER A 305 13.62 30.29 -19.32
N THR A 306 14.22 31.29 -18.67
CA THR A 306 15.47 31.94 -19.06
C THR A 306 16.71 31.25 -18.48
N SER A 307 16.57 30.07 -17.86
CA SER A 307 17.69 29.32 -17.29
C SER A 307 18.29 28.34 -18.30
N SER A 308 19.62 28.26 -18.31
CA SER A 308 20.37 27.28 -19.09
C SER A 308 20.06 25.84 -18.62
N PRO A 309 20.05 24.84 -19.54
CA PRO A 309 19.92 23.42 -19.20
C PRO A 309 20.82 23.01 -18.03
N LEU A 310 20.28 22.28 -17.05
CA LEU A 310 21.09 21.77 -15.92
C LEU A 310 22.05 20.65 -16.36
N PHE A 311 21.83 20.05 -17.52
CA PHE A 311 22.69 19.02 -18.10
C PHE A 311 22.75 19.15 -19.63
N LYS A 312 23.80 18.58 -20.24
CA LYS A 312 23.96 18.49 -21.70
C LYS A 312 24.17 17.03 -22.09
N LEU A 313 23.27 16.46 -22.90
CA LEU A 313 23.43 15.12 -23.46
C LEU A 313 24.13 15.17 -24.83
N SER A 314 25.16 14.35 -25.02
CA SER A 314 25.77 14.13 -26.34
C SER A 314 25.12 12.92 -27.03
N ASN A 315 25.10 12.93 -28.37
CA ASN A 315 24.56 11.81 -29.17
C ASN A 315 25.28 10.46 -28.90
N GLU A 316 26.52 10.49 -28.42
CA GLU A 316 27.27 9.30 -28.02
C GLU A 316 26.78 8.71 -26.68
N MET A 317 26.33 9.55 -25.74
CA MET A 317 25.75 9.13 -24.45
C MET A 317 24.35 8.50 -24.60
N ILE A 318 23.60 8.91 -25.61
CA ILE A 318 22.28 8.32 -25.93
C ILE A 318 22.45 6.93 -26.54
N LYS A 319 23.44 6.75 -27.43
CA LYS A 319 23.75 5.44 -28.02
C LYS A 319 24.20 4.39 -27.00
N SER A 320 24.81 4.80 -25.87
CA SER A 320 25.23 3.85 -24.83
C SER A 320 24.08 3.24 -24.01
N LEU A 321 22.86 3.79 -24.11
CA LEU A 321 21.64 3.25 -23.46
C LEU A 321 20.69 2.53 -24.43
N ALA A 322 21.03 2.47 -25.72
CA ALA A 322 20.14 2.14 -26.84
C ALA A 322 19.89 0.63 -27.05
N THR A 323 19.63 -0.11 -25.98
CA THR A 323 18.87 -1.37 -26.07
C THR A 323 17.45 -1.06 -25.62
N ASP A 324 16.44 -1.39 -26.45
CA ASP A 324 15.03 -1.02 -26.21
C ASP A 324 14.53 -1.38 -24.81
N ASP A 325 15.02 -2.48 -24.22
CA ASP A 325 14.72 -2.92 -22.85
C ASP A 325 15.18 -1.95 -21.76
N ASN A 326 16.36 -1.34 -21.93
CA ASN A 326 16.91 -0.40 -20.96
C ASN A 326 16.14 0.92 -20.96
N VAL A 327 15.69 1.37 -22.14
CA VAL A 327 14.83 2.55 -22.27
C VAL A 327 13.47 2.28 -21.64
N GLN A 328 12.83 1.15 -21.94
CA GLN A 328 11.53 0.78 -21.34
C GLN A 328 11.59 0.62 -19.82
N ALA A 329 12.68 0.06 -19.27
CA ALA A 329 12.84 -0.08 -17.82
C ALA A 329 13.00 1.28 -17.11
N ILE A 330 13.74 2.22 -17.70
CA ILE A 330 13.88 3.59 -17.17
C ILE A 330 12.54 4.33 -17.27
N MET A 331 11.80 4.12 -18.36
CA MET A 331 10.48 4.69 -18.59
C MET A 331 9.44 4.20 -17.57
N ASN A 332 9.43 2.90 -17.29
CA ASN A 332 8.55 2.32 -16.27
C ASN A 332 8.91 2.85 -14.87
N MET A 333 10.19 3.00 -14.55
CA MET A 333 10.64 3.58 -13.29
C MET A 333 10.22 5.05 -13.14
N TYR A 334 10.39 5.86 -14.20
CA TYR A 334 9.92 7.26 -14.20
C TYR A 334 8.41 7.33 -13.95
N ARG A 335 7.62 6.54 -14.67
CA ARG A 335 6.16 6.46 -14.48
C ARG A 335 5.78 6.01 -13.06
N GLU A 336 6.49 5.02 -12.51
CA GLU A 336 6.24 4.52 -11.16
C GLU A 336 6.44 5.58 -10.06
N PHE A 337 7.49 6.40 -10.16
CA PHE A 337 7.80 7.41 -9.15
C PHE A 337 7.03 8.73 -9.33
N PHE A 338 6.77 9.16 -10.57
CA PHE A 338 6.22 10.49 -10.85
C PHE A 338 4.71 10.50 -11.06
N ASP A 339 4.13 9.37 -11.48
CA ASP A 339 2.67 9.22 -11.62
C ASP A 339 1.99 8.65 -10.36
N ASN A 340 2.78 8.19 -9.36
CA ASN A 340 2.26 7.54 -8.14
C ASN A 340 3.14 7.83 -6.88
N PRO A 341 2.94 8.97 -6.16
CA PRO A 341 3.84 9.43 -5.10
C PRO A 341 3.89 8.56 -3.82
N GLU A 342 2.90 7.68 -3.59
CA GLU A 342 2.84 6.80 -2.40
C GLU A 342 3.79 5.57 -2.48
N THR A 343 4.45 5.33 -3.62
CA THR A 343 5.22 4.10 -3.88
C THR A 343 6.62 4.10 -3.24
N SER A 344 7.15 5.27 -2.88
CA SER A 344 8.58 5.50 -2.64
C SER A 344 9.12 5.11 -1.26
N GLY A 345 8.30 4.50 -0.38
CA GLY A 345 8.65 4.29 1.04
C GLY A 345 9.10 2.89 1.46
N ASN A 346 8.77 1.80 0.74
CA ASN A 346 8.73 0.47 1.37
C ASN A 346 9.41 -0.70 0.61
N ASP A 347 10.14 -0.44 -0.47
CA ASP A 347 10.86 -1.51 -1.18
C ASP A 347 12.34 -1.52 -0.80
N ALA A 348 12.62 -1.95 0.44
CA ALA A 348 13.92 -2.51 0.76
C ALA A 348 13.85 -4.03 0.50
N PRO A 349 14.66 -4.59 -0.43
CA PRO A 349 14.81 -6.02 -0.51
C PRO A 349 15.49 -6.50 0.79
N ILE A 350 14.84 -7.37 1.53
CA ILE A 350 15.51 -8.12 2.58
C ILE A 350 16.28 -9.24 1.87
N ILE A 351 17.61 -9.13 1.88
CA ILE A 351 18.49 -10.25 1.54
C ILE A 351 18.54 -11.13 2.79
N GLU A 352 17.57 -12.03 2.92
CA GLU A 352 17.68 -13.11 3.90
C GLU A 352 18.50 -14.23 3.27
N TYR A 353 19.78 -14.32 3.66
CA TYR A 353 20.58 -15.54 3.52
C TYR A 353 20.13 -16.54 4.59
N HIS A 354 18.93 -17.09 4.43
CA HIS A 354 18.60 -18.35 5.09
C HIS A 354 18.95 -19.47 4.10
N GLN A 355 20.05 -20.19 4.35
CA GLN A 355 20.15 -21.58 3.90
C GLN A 355 19.08 -22.35 4.65
N ASN A 356 17.86 -22.33 4.12
CA ASN A 356 16.77 -23.16 4.58
C ASN A 356 17.12 -24.60 4.20
N VAL A 357 17.88 -25.28 5.06
CA VAL A 357 17.73 -26.72 5.22
C VAL A 357 16.35 -26.89 5.85
N LEU A 358 15.32 -26.88 5.01
CA LEU A 358 13.97 -27.24 5.40
C LEU A 358 14.05 -28.68 5.91
N GLY A 359 14.07 -28.85 7.24
CA GLY A 359 13.50 -30.05 7.82
C GLY A 359 12.10 -30.21 7.24
N PRO A 360 11.68 -31.43 6.87
CA PRO A 360 10.40 -31.63 6.22
C PRO A 360 9.30 -31.06 7.12
N LEU A 361 8.68 -29.96 6.70
CA LEU A 361 7.29 -29.71 7.04
C LEU A 361 6.60 -31.02 6.67
N GLU A 362 6.16 -31.75 7.70
CA GLU A 362 5.69 -33.14 7.66
C GLU A 362 5.41 -33.55 6.22
N GLN A 363 6.26 -34.43 5.65
CA GLN A 363 5.94 -35.09 4.38
C GLN A 363 4.46 -35.42 4.46
N SER A 364 3.65 -34.77 3.63
CA SER A 364 2.20 -34.99 3.68
C SER A 364 2.02 -36.50 3.69
N ALA A 365 1.14 -37.02 4.55
CA ALA A 365 1.01 -38.47 4.76
C ALA A 365 0.78 -39.27 3.44
N ASN A 366 0.54 -38.57 2.32
CA ASN A 366 0.27 -39.09 0.99
C ASN A 366 1.45 -38.98 -0.02
N GLY A 367 2.56 -38.33 0.35
CA GLY A 367 3.82 -38.36 -0.43
C GLY A 367 3.92 -37.38 -1.61
N GLY A 368 3.36 -36.17 -1.50
CA GLY A 368 3.50 -35.09 -2.51
C GLY A 368 3.70 -33.70 -1.90
N ASP A 369 4.14 -32.74 -2.73
CA ASP A 369 4.32 -31.33 -2.33
C ASP A 369 2.98 -30.69 -1.89
N THR A 370 3.07 -29.67 -1.05
CA THR A 370 1.93 -28.92 -0.51
C THR A 370 0.98 -28.44 -1.62
N GLY A 371 -0.28 -28.86 -1.51
CA GLY A 371 -1.39 -28.44 -2.37
C GLY A 371 -1.60 -29.28 -3.62
N VAL A 372 -0.67 -30.20 -3.93
CA VAL A 372 -0.66 -31.03 -5.14
C VAL A 372 -0.51 -32.52 -4.84
N GLU A 373 -0.83 -32.93 -3.62
CA GLU A 373 -0.64 -34.30 -3.12
C GLU A 373 -1.49 -35.32 -3.91
N TYR A 374 -2.67 -34.89 -4.37
CA TYR A 374 -3.57 -35.72 -5.18
C TYR A 374 -3.03 -35.96 -6.59
N GLU A 375 -2.41 -34.94 -7.17
CA GLU A 375 -1.87 -34.94 -8.52
C GLU A 375 -0.48 -35.58 -8.63
N ALA A 376 0.24 -35.72 -7.50
CA ALA A 376 1.65 -36.13 -7.47
C ALA A 376 1.95 -37.46 -8.19
N ARG A 377 0.98 -38.38 -8.26
CA ARG A 377 1.13 -39.69 -8.93
C ARG A 377 0.52 -39.76 -10.32
N MET A 378 -0.07 -38.67 -10.81
CA MET A 378 -0.71 -38.63 -12.12
C MET A 378 0.31 -38.37 -13.22
N SER A 379 0.19 -39.08 -14.34
CA SER A 379 1.01 -38.81 -15.51
C SER A 379 0.59 -37.50 -16.21
N PRO A 380 1.47 -36.87 -17.01
CA PRO A 380 1.10 -35.69 -17.81
C PRO A 380 -0.14 -35.91 -18.68
N THR A 381 -0.24 -37.10 -19.29
CA THR A 381 -1.39 -37.49 -20.12
C THR A 381 -2.69 -37.54 -19.32
N GLN A 382 -2.67 -38.17 -18.14
CA GLN A 382 -3.86 -38.22 -17.26
C GLN A 382 -4.30 -36.83 -16.81
N LEU A 383 -3.35 -35.95 -16.46
CA LEU A 383 -3.65 -34.58 -16.06
C LEU A 383 -4.29 -33.78 -17.20
N ALA A 384 -3.71 -33.86 -18.40
CA ALA A 384 -4.23 -33.19 -19.58
C ALA A 384 -5.61 -33.72 -20.00
N GLU A 385 -5.81 -35.05 -19.98
CA GLU A 385 -7.11 -35.67 -20.26
C GLU A 385 -8.19 -35.22 -19.27
N ASN A 386 -7.87 -35.17 -17.97
CA ASN A 386 -8.79 -34.69 -16.93
C ASN A 386 -9.18 -33.22 -17.11
N LEU A 387 -8.25 -32.40 -17.60
CA LEU A 387 -8.47 -31.01 -17.98
C LEU A 387 -9.17 -30.84 -19.33
N GLY A 388 -9.37 -31.92 -20.08
CA GLY A 388 -10.00 -31.88 -21.41
C GLY A 388 -9.12 -31.30 -22.51
N PHE A 389 -7.80 -31.30 -22.31
CA PHE A 389 -6.82 -30.80 -23.27
C PHE A 389 -6.56 -31.83 -24.37
N ILE A 390 -6.50 -31.36 -25.61
CA ILE A 390 -6.20 -32.18 -26.79
C ILE A 390 -4.71 -32.00 -27.05
N GLN A 391 -3.96 -33.10 -27.18
CA GLN A 391 -2.49 -33.08 -27.34
C GLN A 391 -1.71 -32.43 -26.18
N GLY A 392 -2.30 -32.35 -24.97
CA GLY A 392 -1.59 -31.91 -23.77
C GLY A 392 -1.69 -30.41 -23.45
N ILE A 393 -2.28 -29.60 -24.34
CA ILE A 393 -2.43 -28.15 -24.15
C ILE A 393 -3.88 -27.67 -24.39
N PRO A 394 -4.27 -26.49 -23.86
CA PRO A 394 -5.55 -25.85 -24.19
C PRO A 394 -5.74 -25.61 -25.68
N PHE A 395 -6.97 -25.76 -26.17
CA PHE A 395 -7.31 -25.56 -27.59
C PHE A 395 -6.98 -24.14 -28.11
N SER A 396 -7.05 -23.13 -27.24
CA SER A 396 -6.76 -21.74 -27.60
C SER A 396 -5.27 -21.42 -27.67
N PHE A 397 -4.38 -22.36 -27.37
CA PHE A 397 -2.94 -22.16 -27.42
C PHE A 397 -2.36 -22.39 -28.83
N ASN A 398 -1.19 -21.82 -29.09
CA ASN A 398 -0.38 -22.14 -30.25
C ASN A 398 0.18 -23.56 -30.13
N ASN A 399 0.30 -24.28 -31.24
CA ASN A 399 0.96 -25.59 -31.24
C ASN A 399 2.49 -25.48 -31.17
N HIS A 400 3.04 -24.35 -31.60
CA HIS A 400 4.48 -24.11 -31.69
C HIS A 400 4.87 -22.79 -31.03
N ARG A 401 6.07 -22.77 -30.44
CA ARG A 401 6.79 -21.57 -30.00
C ARG A 401 8.13 -21.50 -30.71
N ARG A 402 8.75 -20.32 -30.76
CA ARG A 402 10.10 -20.17 -31.33
C ARG A 402 11.16 -19.97 -30.25
N ILE A 403 12.37 -20.48 -30.52
CA ILE A 403 13.53 -20.34 -29.62
C ILE A 403 14.12 -18.93 -29.58
N ASP A 404 13.84 -18.11 -30.60
CA ASP A 404 14.36 -16.75 -30.76
C ASP A 404 13.46 -15.68 -30.12
N GLY A 405 12.36 -16.08 -29.48
CA GLY A 405 11.44 -15.17 -28.78
C GLY A 405 10.43 -14.47 -29.68
N LEU A 406 10.37 -14.77 -30.98
CA LEU A 406 9.30 -14.26 -31.84
C LEU A 406 7.96 -14.91 -31.48
N ASN A 407 6.86 -14.15 -31.60
CA ASN A 407 5.49 -14.61 -31.33
C ASN A 407 4.60 -14.49 -32.59
N PRO A 408 3.53 -15.31 -32.70
CA PRO A 408 2.71 -15.37 -33.92
C PRO A 408 1.81 -14.15 -34.12
N TRP A 409 1.69 -13.28 -33.12
CA TRP A 409 0.86 -12.08 -33.19
C TRP A 409 1.55 -10.94 -33.92
N THR A 410 2.86 -10.78 -33.70
CA THR A 410 3.67 -9.75 -34.35
C THR A 410 4.35 -10.28 -35.60
N SER A 411 4.64 -11.59 -35.65
CA SER A 411 5.46 -12.19 -36.69
C SER A 411 4.85 -13.50 -37.23
N PRO A 412 3.62 -13.48 -37.77
CA PRO A 412 2.90 -14.70 -38.17
C PRO A 412 3.65 -15.53 -39.23
N GLN A 413 4.41 -14.88 -40.12
CA GLN A 413 5.19 -15.56 -41.17
C GLN A 413 6.34 -16.41 -40.61
N ALA A 414 6.82 -16.11 -39.40
CA ALA A 414 7.86 -16.89 -38.73
C ALA A 414 7.33 -18.25 -38.20
N PHE A 415 6.00 -18.44 -38.20
CA PHE A 415 5.34 -19.66 -37.74
C PHE A 415 4.83 -20.54 -38.87
N VAL A 416 5.13 -20.17 -40.12
CA VAL A 416 4.87 -21.01 -41.30
C VAL A 416 5.96 -22.07 -41.40
N GLU A 417 5.55 -23.33 -41.47
CA GLU A 417 6.46 -24.47 -41.62
C GLU A 417 7.15 -24.46 -43.00
N ASN A 418 8.42 -24.04 -43.02
CA ASN A 418 9.29 -24.05 -44.19
C ASN A 418 10.74 -24.35 -43.76
N GLU A 419 11.63 -24.66 -44.71
CA GLU A 419 13.02 -25.05 -44.42
C GLU A 419 13.77 -24.01 -43.56
N GLU A 420 13.45 -22.73 -43.71
CA GLU A 420 14.09 -21.63 -42.97
C GLU A 420 13.61 -21.53 -41.50
N ASN A 421 12.33 -21.81 -41.24
CA ASN A 421 11.71 -21.62 -39.93
C ASN A 421 11.75 -22.87 -39.05
N ILE A 422 11.69 -24.07 -39.63
CA ILE A 422 11.64 -25.35 -38.90
C ILE A 422 12.74 -25.46 -37.82
N PRO A 423 14.01 -25.04 -38.04
CA PRO A 423 15.05 -25.11 -37.01
C PRO A 423 14.76 -24.30 -35.74
N PHE A 424 13.87 -23.30 -35.82
CA PHE A 424 13.53 -22.42 -34.70
C PHE A 424 12.22 -22.79 -34.01
N LEU A 425 11.40 -23.66 -34.62
CA LEU A 425 10.09 -24.05 -34.10
C LEU A 425 10.23 -25.23 -33.13
N LEU A 426 9.65 -25.06 -31.94
CA LEU A 426 9.49 -26.09 -30.94
C LEU A 426 8.01 -26.29 -30.64
N ASN A 427 7.60 -27.52 -30.37
CA ASN A 427 6.27 -27.79 -29.85
C ASN A 427 6.07 -27.02 -28.54
N LEU A 428 4.90 -26.40 -28.41
CA LEU A 428 4.49 -25.80 -27.15
C LEU A 428 3.92 -26.88 -26.25
N ASP A 429 4.72 -27.33 -25.28
CA ASP A 429 4.31 -28.31 -24.29
C ASP A 429 4.32 -27.71 -22.88
N LEU A 430 3.36 -28.12 -22.05
CA LEU A 430 3.36 -27.81 -20.62
C LEU A 430 4.19 -28.86 -19.86
N HIS A 431 5.06 -28.38 -18.96
CA HIS A 431 5.78 -29.28 -18.07
C HIS A 431 4.82 -29.99 -17.11
N TRP A 432 5.19 -31.18 -16.62
CA TRP A 432 4.36 -31.95 -15.69
C TRP A 432 3.90 -31.13 -14.48
N HIS A 433 4.82 -30.40 -13.84
CA HIS A 433 4.47 -29.55 -12.70
C HIS A 433 3.50 -28.42 -13.09
N GLN A 434 3.57 -27.88 -14.30
CA GLN A 434 2.61 -26.87 -14.74
C GLN A 434 1.20 -27.48 -14.84
N LEU A 435 1.07 -28.66 -15.44
CA LEU A 435 -0.20 -29.40 -15.52
C LEU A 435 -0.76 -29.77 -14.13
N VAL A 436 0.11 -30.26 -13.24
CA VAL A 436 -0.24 -30.55 -11.84
C VAL A 436 -0.80 -29.32 -11.13
N GLY A 437 -0.15 -28.17 -11.31
CA GLY A 437 -0.57 -26.92 -10.68
C GLY A 437 -1.94 -26.48 -11.19
N VAL A 438 -2.13 -26.50 -12.51
CA VAL A 438 -3.40 -26.16 -13.16
C VAL A 438 -4.51 -27.09 -12.69
N HIS A 439 -4.29 -28.40 -12.71
CA HIS A 439 -5.26 -29.39 -12.27
C HIS A 439 -5.65 -29.17 -10.80
N ALA A 440 -4.68 -28.97 -9.92
CA ALA A 440 -4.93 -28.68 -8.51
C ALA A 440 -5.76 -27.39 -8.33
N ILE A 441 -5.44 -26.31 -9.06
CA ILE A 441 -6.21 -25.06 -9.01
C ILE A 441 -7.66 -25.31 -9.42
N ILE A 442 -7.90 -25.93 -10.57
CA ILE A 442 -9.26 -26.23 -11.05
C ILE A 442 -10.01 -27.13 -10.06
N ARG A 443 -9.39 -28.21 -9.57
CA ARG A 443 -10.00 -29.13 -8.59
C ARG A 443 -10.44 -28.44 -7.30
N ARG A 444 -9.71 -27.40 -6.89
CA ARG A 444 -9.98 -26.64 -5.66
C ARG A 444 -11.05 -25.58 -5.85
N CYS A 445 -11.00 -24.84 -6.96
CA CYS A 445 -12.00 -23.85 -7.33
C CYS A 445 -13.38 -24.47 -7.59
N PHE A 446 -13.42 -25.68 -8.15
CA PHE A 446 -14.66 -26.40 -8.43
C PHE A 446 -15.03 -27.41 -7.34
N SER A 447 -16.31 -27.73 -7.25
CA SER A 447 -16.88 -28.56 -6.20
C SER A 447 -18.01 -29.45 -6.68
N GLU A 448 -18.23 -30.55 -5.95
CA GLU A 448 -19.31 -31.51 -6.20
C GLU A 448 -20.69 -30.95 -5.82
N LYS A 449 -20.74 -30.05 -4.83
CA LYS A 449 -21.97 -29.45 -4.31
C LYS A 449 -21.85 -27.92 -4.33
N PRO A 450 -22.94 -27.19 -4.65
CA PRO A 450 -22.93 -25.74 -4.67
C PRO A 450 -22.65 -25.17 -3.28
N SER A 451 -21.75 -24.19 -3.20
CA SER A 451 -21.45 -23.47 -1.96
C SER A 451 -21.03 -22.03 -2.26
N LEU A 452 -21.85 -21.07 -1.82
CA LEU A 452 -21.59 -19.64 -2.02
C LEU A 452 -20.44 -19.10 -1.16
N ASN A 453 -20.20 -19.72 0.00
CA ASN A 453 -19.18 -19.28 0.96
C ASN A 453 -17.86 -20.03 0.81
N ARG A 454 -17.73 -20.88 -0.23
CA ARG A 454 -16.51 -21.63 -0.47
C ARG A 454 -15.42 -20.72 -1.05
N CYS A 455 -14.20 -20.88 -0.54
CA CYS A 455 -13.03 -20.25 -1.14
C CYS A 455 -12.77 -20.85 -2.53
N THR A 456 -12.75 -19.99 -3.54
CA THR A 456 -12.43 -20.31 -4.94
C THR A 456 -11.07 -19.74 -5.35
N GLY A 457 -10.22 -19.40 -4.37
CA GLY A 457 -8.88 -18.92 -4.61
C GLY A 457 -7.78 -19.90 -4.23
N VAL A 458 -6.64 -19.77 -4.90
CA VAL A 458 -5.43 -20.57 -4.65
C VAL A 458 -4.21 -19.67 -4.71
N LEU A 459 -3.41 -19.68 -3.64
CA LEU A 459 -2.11 -19.04 -3.58
C LEU A 459 -1.07 -19.94 -4.27
N VAL A 460 -0.48 -19.45 -5.35
CA VAL A 460 0.60 -20.16 -6.05
C VAL A 460 1.94 -19.64 -5.55
N SER A 461 2.55 -20.43 -4.68
CA SER A 461 3.81 -20.12 -4.01
C SER A 461 5.02 -20.84 -4.58
N ASP A 462 4.97 -21.34 -5.82
CA ASP A 462 6.11 -22.01 -6.45
C ASP A 462 7.37 -21.12 -6.52
N GLU A 463 8.52 -21.77 -6.39
CA GLU A 463 9.83 -21.13 -6.54
C GLU A 463 10.01 -20.46 -7.92
N VAL A 464 10.93 -19.50 -8.00
CA VAL A 464 11.25 -18.82 -9.26
C VAL A 464 11.83 -19.82 -10.26
N GLY A 465 11.27 -19.83 -11.47
CA GLY A 465 11.66 -20.73 -12.56
C GLY A 465 10.66 -21.84 -12.89
N LEU A 466 9.66 -22.11 -12.03
CA LEU A 466 8.65 -23.17 -12.25
C LEU A 466 7.46 -22.76 -13.14
N GLY A 467 7.55 -21.63 -13.84
CA GLY A 467 6.55 -21.21 -14.83
C GLY A 467 5.17 -20.83 -14.27
N LYS A 468 5.12 -20.04 -13.18
CA LYS A 468 3.85 -19.52 -12.61
C LYS A 468 2.99 -18.77 -13.64
N THR A 469 3.62 -18.01 -14.54
CA THR A 469 2.96 -17.30 -15.65
C THR A 469 2.20 -18.26 -16.57
N TYR A 470 2.84 -19.37 -16.96
CA TYR A 470 2.24 -20.39 -17.83
C TYR A 470 1.09 -21.09 -17.12
N GLN A 471 1.23 -21.40 -15.83
CA GLN A 471 0.15 -21.98 -15.03
C GLN A 471 -1.07 -21.05 -14.99
N ALA A 472 -0.87 -19.75 -14.70
CA ALA A 472 -1.95 -18.78 -14.65
C ALA A 472 -2.64 -18.61 -16.02
N ALA A 473 -1.87 -18.49 -17.10
CA ALA A 473 -2.39 -18.42 -18.46
C ALA A 473 -3.19 -19.67 -18.85
N THR A 474 -2.74 -20.86 -18.43
CA THR A 474 -3.43 -22.13 -18.69
C THR A 474 -4.75 -22.22 -17.91
N VAL A 475 -4.80 -21.71 -16.67
CA VAL A 475 -6.07 -21.63 -15.92
C VAL A 475 -7.06 -20.70 -16.63
N VAL A 476 -6.60 -19.55 -17.14
CA VAL A 476 -7.43 -18.65 -17.96
C VAL A 476 -7.97 -19.37 -19.19
N ALA A 477 -7.10 -20.04 -19.95
CA ALA A 477 -7.49 -20.79 -21.14
C ALA A 477 -8.52 -21.88 -20.83
N PHE A 478 -8.31 -22.64 -19.75
CA PHE A 478 -9.26 -23.66 -19.30
C PHE A 478 -10.63 -23.07 -18.97
N LEU A 479 -10.67 -21.98 -18.19
CA LEU A 479 -11.93 -21.33 -17.80
C LEU A 479 -12.67 -20.74 -19.01
N ALA A 480 -11.94 -20.14 -19.94
CA ALA A 480 -12.49 -19.60 -21.18
C ALA A 480 -13.11 -20.71 -22.06
N ASP A 481 -12.37 -21.79 -22.29
CA ASP A 481 -12.82 -22.94 -23.07
C ASP A 481 -14.03 -23.63 -22.41
N ALA A 482 -13.96 -23.85 -21.10
CA ALA A 482 -15.06 -24.47 -20.36
C ALA A 482 -16.35 -23.63 -20.43
N ALA A 483 -16.26 -22.31 -20.30
CA ALA A 483 -17.40 -21.41 -20.43
C ALA A 483 -18.00 -21.47 -21.85
N ILE A 484 -17.17 -21.45 -22.89
CA ILE A 484 -17.63 -21.53 -24.29
C ILE A 484 -18.31 -22.86 -24.58
N ARG A 485 -17.74 -23.98 -24.12
CA ARG A 485 -18.31 -25.33 -24.32
C ARG A 485 -19.68 -25.48 -23.68
N GLN A 486 -19.89 -24.87 -22.51
CA GLN A 486 -21.19 -24.87 -21.85
C GLN A 486 -22.27 -24.12 -22.65
N ILE A 487 -21.93 -23.09 -23.43
CA ILE A 487 -22.88 -22.42 -24.32
C ILE A 487 -23.14 -23.23 -25.59
N ALA A 488 -22.08 -23.73 -26.22
CA ALA A 488 -22.14 -24.25 -27.59
C ALA A 488 -22.94 -25.57 -27.74
N ILE A 489 -23.56 -26.08 -26.68
CA ILE A 489 -24.24 -27.40 -26.62
C ILE A 489 -23.29 -28.53 -27.08
N VAL A 490 -21.98 -28.32 -26.95
CA VAL A 490 -20.97 -29.35 -27.21
C VAL A 490 -20.89 -30.21 -25.96
N GLN A 491 -21.31 -31.48 -26.06
CA GLN A 491 -21.47 -32.38 -24.91
C GLN A 491 -20.14 -32.81 -24.23
N VAL A 492 -18.99 -32.43 -24.77
CA VAL A 492 -17.68 -32.86 -24.23
C VAL A 492 -17.17 -31.82 -23.22
N ILE A 493 -17.72 -31.91 -22.01
CA ILE A 493 -17.25 -31.18 -20.83
C ILE A 493 -16.00 -31.88 -20.27
N PRO A 494 -14.93 -31.15 -19.89
CA PRO A 494 -13.75 -31.72 -19.23
C PRO A 494 -14.12 -32.68 -18.09
N PRO A 495 -13.48 -33.87 -17.99
CA PRO A 495 -13.79 -34.85 -16.94
C PRO A 495 -13.85 -34.26 -15.53
N ILE A 496 -12.90 -33.37 -15.19
CA ILE A 496 -12.86 -32.72 -13.87
C ILE A 496 -14.14 -31.92 -13.55
N LEU A 497 -14.77 -31.31 -14.54
CA LEU A 497 -16.02 -30.55 -14.36
C LEU A 497 -17.26 -31.45 -14.34
N ARG A 498 -17.17 -32.69 -14.85
CA ARG A 498 -18.24 -33.68 -14.68
C ARG A 498 -18.30 -34.16 -13.23
N GLU A 499 -17.14 -34.35 -12.61
CA GLU A 499 -17.01 -34.71 -11.20
C GLU A 499 -17.32 -33.52 -10.28
N ARG A 500 -16.86 -32.32 -10.65
CA ARG A 500 -16.96 -31.10 -9.85
C ARG A 500 -17.60 -29.97 -10.66
N PRO A 501 -18.94 -29.97 -10.84
CA PRO A 501 -19.58 -29.07 -11.78
C PRO A 501 -19.81 -27.65 -11.23
N TYR A 502 -19.60 -27.39 -9.94
CA TYR A 502 -19.95 -26.12 -9.32
C TYR A 502 -18.73 -25.24 -9.05
N LEU A 503 -18.69 -24.06 -9.67
CA LEU A 503 -17.79 -22.96 -9.33
C LEU A 503 -18.47 -22.08 -8.28
N GLY A 504 -18.12 -22.29 -7.01
CA GLY A 504 -18.86 -21.70 -5.90
C GLY A 504 -20.30 -22.19 -5.88
N GLY A 505 -21.27 -21.28 -6.05
CA GLY A 505 -22.70 -21.62 -6.13
C GLY A 505 -23.22 -21.94 -7.54
N GLU A 506 -22.43 -21.68 -8.58
CA GLU A 506 -22.89 -21.69 -9.97
C GLU A 506 -22.44 -22.95 -10.72
N LYS A 507 -23.37 -23.63 -11.39
CA LYS A 507 -23.07 -24.79 -12.25
C LYS A 507 -22.58 -24.39 -13.65
N HIS A 508 -23.06 -23.24 -14.12
CA HIS A 508 -22.65 -22.66 -15.39
C HIS A 508 -21.63 -21.57 -15.09
N ILE A 509 -20.51 -21.61 -15.79
CA ILE A 509 -19.43 -20.64 -15.64
C ILE A 509 -19.91 -19.32 -16.24
N PRO A 510 -19.91 -18.21 -15.48
CA PRO A 510 -20.40 -16.94 -15.99
C PRO A 510 -19.44 -16.34 -17.02
N HIS A 511 -20.02 -15.66 -18.03
CA HIS A 511 -19.26 -14.99 -19.07
C HIS A 511 -18.74 -13.65 -18.60
N LEU A 512 -17.58 -13.69 -17.95
CA LEU A 512 -16.89 -12.53 -17.42
C LEU A 512 -15.43 -12.52 -17.89
N PRO A 513 -14.80 -11.34 -18.03
CA PRO A 513 -13.40 -11.22 -18.42
C PRO A 513 -12.44 -11.66 -17.32
N HIS A 514 -11.20 -11.94 -17.73
CA HIS A 514 -10.08 -12.24 -16.85
C HIS A 514 -9.27 -10.98 -16.58
N LEU A 515 -8.80 -10.82 -15.35
CA LEU A 515 -7.97 -9.68 -14.93
C LEU A 515 -6.62 -10.17 -14.43
N ILE A 516 -5.54 -9.56 -14.93
CA ILE A 516 -4.18 -9.82 -14.48
C ILE A 516 -3.55 -8.51 -14.01
N VAL A 517 -3.21 -8.46 -12.72
CA VAL A 517 -2.53 -7.33 -12.08
C VAL A 517 -1.04 -7.63 -12.02
N VAL A 518 -0.21 -6.79 -12.63
CA VAL A 518 1.24 -7.00 -12.74
C VAL A 518 2.04 -5.76 -12.31
N PRO A 519 3.28 -5.91 -11.81
CA PRO A 519 4.22 -4.80 -11.73
C PRO A 519 4.39 -4.13 -13.08
N GLY A 520 4.49 -2.79 -13.11
CA GLY A 520 4.60 -2.05 -14.37
C GLY A 520 5.78 -2.48 -15.24
N THR A 521 6.88 -2.89 -14.61
CA THR A 521 8.09 -3.41 -15.25
C THR A 521 7.90 -4.78 -15.92
N LEU A 522 6.91 -5.56 -15.50
CA LEU A 522 6.64 -6.91 -16.01
C LEU A 522 5.50 -6.96 -17.02
N MET A 523 4.81 -5.84 -17.28
CA MET A 523 3.64 -5.81 -18.16
C MET A 523 3.95 -6.27 -19.58
N SER A 524 5.04 -5.76 -20.18
CA SER A 524 5.46 -6.15 -21.54
C SER A 524 5.82 -7.64 -21.61
N GLN A 525 6.54 -8.14 -20.61
CA GLN A 525 6.91 -9.55 -20.51
C GLN A 525 5.66 -10.45 -20.43
N TRP A 526 4.69 -10.09 -19.59
CA TRP A 526 3.43 -10.84 -19.49
C TRP A 526 2.66 -10.86 -20.81
N ILE A 527 2.53 -9.72 -21.49
CA ILE A 527 1.82 -9.64 -22.77
C ILE A 527 2.51 -10.51 -23.82
N ASP A 528 3.84 -10.49 -23.88
CA ASP A 528 4.62 -11.28 -24.83
C ASP A 528 4.48 -12.79 -24.57
N GLU A 529 4.50 -13.21 -23.31
CA GLU A 529 4.26 -14.61 -22.93
C GLU A 529 2.83 -15.06 -23.26
N ILE A 530 1.81 -14.21 -23.01
CA ILE A 530 0.43 -14.52 -23.43
C ILE A 530 0.32 -14.63 -24.95
N ARG A 531 1.03 -13.78 -25.71
CA ARG A 531 1.05 -13.86 -27.19
C ARG A 531 1.78 -15.11 -27.68
N THR A 532 2.80 -15.55 -26.97
CA THR A 532 3.50 -16.81 -27.25
C THR A 532 2.59 -18.01 -26.99
N LEU A 533 1.82 -17.97 -25.90
CA LEU A 533 0.93 -19.05 -25.51
C LEU A 533 -0.35 -19.12 -26.36
N PHE A 534 -1.10 -18.02 -26.46
CA PHE A 534 -2.41 -18.02 -27.11
C PHE A 534 -2.29 -17.81 -28.62
N ALA A 535 -3.11 -18.53 -29.37
CA ALA A 535 -3.24 -18.32 -30.80
C ALA A 535 -3.85 -16.93 -31.10
N PRO A 536 -3.39 -16.23 -32.17
CA PRO A 536 -4.04 -15.01 -32.63
C PRO A 536 -5.54 -15.25 -32.85
N LYS A 537 -6.38 -14.34 -32.35
CA LYS A 537 -7.86 -14.46 -32.34
C LYS A 537 -8.41 -15.61 -31.47
N GLY A 538 -7.57 -16.28 -30.67
CA GLY A 538 -8.03 -17.23 -29.64
C GLY A 538 -8.53 -16.52 -28.37
N ILE A 539 -8.01 -15.32 -28.11
CA ILE A 539 -8.35 -14.47 -26.97
C ILE A 539 -8.11 -13.00 -27.35
N ASP A 540 -8.73 -12.06 -26.67
CA ASP A 540 -8.38 -10.64 -26.77
C ASP A 540 -7.54 -10.20 -25.57
N ILE A 541 -6.48 -9.44 -25.85
CA ILE A 541 -5.55 -8.91 -24.85
C ILE A 541 -5.72 -7.40 -24.80
N LEU A 542 -6.27 -6.89 -23.69
CA LEU A 542 -6.54 -5.47 -23.48
C LEU A 542 -5.64 -4.92 -22.37
N THR A 543 -5.03 -3.77 -22.60
CA THR A 543 -4.25 -3.07 -21.58
C THR A 543 -5.08 -1.94 -20.99
N TYR A 544 -5.28 -1.96 -19.68
CA TYR A 544 -6.06 -0.95 -18.98
C TYR A 544 -5.25 0.34 -18.77
N PRO A 545 -5.75 1.49 -19.25
CA PRO A 545 -4.96 2.72 -19.28
C PRO A 545 -4.84 3.40 -17.92
N MET A 546 -3.77 4.17 -17.73
CA MET A 546 -3.51 4.93 -16.50
C MET A 546 -4.18 6.31 -16.47
N ALA A 547 -4.49 6.90 -17.63
CA ALA A 547 -5.11 8.22 -17.69
C ALA A 547 -6.62 8.14 -17.47
N LYS A 548 -7.19 9.09 -16.71
CA LYS A 548 -8.60 9.08 -16.33
C LYS A 548 -9.55 9.11 -17.53
N ASP A 549 -9.28 9.97 -18.50
CA ASP A 549 -10.12 10.11 -19.69
C ASP A 549 -10.06 8.86 -20.57
N GLU A 550 -8.87 8.24 -20.66
CA GLU A 550 -8.68 6.97 -21.37
C GLU A 550 -9.37 5.80 -20.66
N ARG A 551 -9.43 5.79 -19.33
CA ARG A 551 -10.20 4.78 -18.56
C ARG A 551 -11.70 4.89 -18.83
N GLN A 552 -12.22 6.11 -18.92
CA GLN A 552 -13.63 6.33 -19.28
C GLN A 552 -13.89 5.89 -20.72
N PHE A 553 -12.97 6.18 -21.64
CA PHE A 553 -13.04 5.69 -23.02
C PHE A 553 -12.97 4.16 -23.07
N PHE A 554 -12.11 3.52 -22.26
CA PHE A 554 -11.91 2.07 -22.23
C PHE A 554 -13.21 1.29 -22.05
N TRP A 555 -14.04 1.72 -21.08
CA TRP A 555 -15.35 1.13 -20.78
C TRP A 555 -16.50 1.74 -21.58
N GLY A 556 -16.23 2.75 -22.40
CA GLY A 556 -17.25 3.45 -23.18
C GLY A 556 -17.85 2.58 -24.30
N PRO A 557 -18.93 3.05 -24.96
CA PRO A 557 -19.60 2.31 -26.03
C PRO A 557 -18.70 2.06 -27.24
N ASN A 558 -17.71 2.94 -27.48
CA ASN A 558 -16.72 2.81 -28.55
C ASN A 558 -15.34 2.42 -28.00
N GLY A 559 -15.26 1.98 -26.74
CA GLY A 559 -14.03 1.61 -26.08
C GLY A 559 -13.52 0.23 -26.52
N PRO A 560 -12.21 -0.06 -26.37
CA PRO A 560 -11.63 -1.36 -26.64
C PRO A 560 -12.37 -2.54 -26.01
N PHE A 561 -12.94 -2.38 -24.81
CA PHE A 561 -13.67 -3.45 -24.14
C PHE A 561 -15.01 -3.76 -24.80
N THR A 562 -15.73 -2.75 -25.30
CA THR A 562 -17.04 -2.94 -25.96
C THR A 562 -16.88 -3.27 -27.45
N ALA A 563 -15.77 -2.86 -28.06
CA ALA A 563 -15.49 -3.06 -29.48
C ALA A 563 -15.06 -4.50 -29.84
N THR A 564 -14.72 -5.33 -28.84
CA THR A 564 -14.40 -6.74 -29.06
C THR A 564 -15.60 -7.54 -29.55
N ASN A 565 -15.36 -8.45 -30.50
CA ASN A 565 -16.35 -9.44 -30.94
C ASN A 565 -16.22 -10.78 -30.18
N HIS A 566 -15.25 -10.90 -29.28
CA HIS A 566 -15.04 -12.10 -28.50
C HIS A 566 -16.03 -12.19 -27.33
N SER A 567 -16.34 -13.41 -26.90
CA SER A 567 -17.08 -13.63 -25.65
C SER A 567 -16.30 -13.00 -24.49
N PRO A 568 -16.96 -12.43 -23.47
CA PRO A 568 -16.26 -11.88 -22.31
C PRO A 568 -15.27 -12.86 -21.66
N SER A 569 -15.58 -14.16 -21.65
CA SER A 569 -14.68 -15.23 -21.17
C SER A 569 -13.38 -15.35 -21.95
N SER A 570 -13.30 -14.77 -23.15
CA SER A 570 -12.12 -14.75 -24.02
C SER A 570 -11.45 -13.38 -24.04
N ILE A 571 -11.55 -12.62 -22.96
CA ILE A 571 -10.88 -11.32 -22.80
C ILE A 571 -9.96 -11.38 -21.58
N ILE A 572 -8.69 -11.01 -21.77
CA ILE A 572 -7.73 -10.74 -20.70
C ILE A 572 -7.51 -9.24 -20.61
N ILE A 573 -7.71 -8.68 -19.43
CA ILE A 573 -7.40 -7.30 -19.11
C ILE A 573 -6.14 -7.27 -18.25
N PHE A 574 -5.10 -6.60 -18.75
CA PHE A 574 -3.88 -6.31 -18.00
C PHE A 574 -4.00 -4.95 -17.31
N VAL A 575 -3.67 -4.92 -16.02
CA VAL A 575 -3.60 -3.67 -15.26
C VAL A 575 -2.31 -3.63 -14.45
N THR A 576 -1.70 -2.45 -14.37
CA THR A 576 -0.53 -2.23 -13.52
C THR A 576 -0.93 -1.98 -12.07
N GLN A 577 -0.06 -2.36 -11.13
CA GLN A 577 -0.29 -2.10 -9.70
C GLN A 577 -0.55 -0.61 -9.39
N SER A 578 0.10 0.29 -10.11
CA SER A 578 -0.04 1.74 -9.96
C SER A 578 -1.39 2.26 -10.46
N THR A 579 -1.85 1.82 -11.63
CA THR A 579 -3.18 2.20 -12.15
C THR A 579 -4.29 1.77 -11.20
N LEU A 580 -4.19 0.56 -10.64
CA LEU A 580 -5.14 0.04 -9.66
C LEU A 580 -5.22 0.93 -8.41
N GLN A 581 -4.07 1.27 -7.82
CA GLN A 581 -4.01 2.10 -6.60
C GLN A 581 -4.54 3.52 -6.84
N LYS A 582 -4.17 4.11 -7.97
CA LYS A 582 -4.62 5.46 -8.36
C LYS A 582 -6.13 5.51 -8.51
N GLU A 583 -6.70 4.58 -9.27
CA GLU A 583 -8.16 4.52 -9.45
C GLU A 583 -8.88 4.24 -8.14
N TYR A 584 -8.33 3.38 -7.28
CA TYR A 584 -8.90 3.13 -5.95
C TYR A 584 -8.95 4.41 -5.11
N GLY A 585 -7.85 5.18 -5.04
CA GLY A 585 -7.80 6.44 -4.30
C GLY A 585 -8.71 7.54 -4.86
N GLU A 586 -9.08 7.46 -6.14
CA GLU A 586 -10.05 8.37 -6.78
C GLU A 586 -11.52 8.01 -6.48
N LEU A 587 -11.78 6.79 -6.00
CA LEU A 587 -13.13 6.24 -5.80
C LEU A 587 -13.50 6.02 -4.33
N TYR A 588 -12.53 5.64 -3.49
CA TYR A 588 -12.77 5.22 -2.11
C TYR A 588 -12.18 6.20 -1.09
N SER A 589 -12.80 6.29 0.10
CA SER A 589 -12.28 7.09 1.20
C SER A 589 -10.99 6.51 1.78
N LYS A 590 -10.11 7.36 2.31
CA LYS A 590 -8.85 6.92 2.96
C LYS A 590 -9.05 6.22 4.32
N LYS A 591 -10.27 6.25 4.89
CA LYS A 591 -10.63 5.62 6.17
C LYS A 591 -12.06 5.10 6.13
N SER A 592 -12.32 3.95 6.77
CA SER A 592 -13.69 3.49 7.05
C SER A 592 -14.29 4.40 8.13
N LYS A 593 -15.50 4.92 7.90
CA LYS A 593 -16.16 5.89 8.82
C LYS A 593 -16.83 5.24 10.03
N LEU A 594 -16.92 3.92 10.06
CA LEU A 594 -17.50 3.21 11.20
C LEU A 594 -16.41 2.98 12.24
N GLY A 595 -16.63 3.49 13.45
CA GLY A 595 -15.76 3.38 14.62
C GLY A 595 -15.54 1.96 15.16
N GLY A 596 -15.48 0.95 14.31
CA GLY A 596 -14.90 -0.36 14.61
C GLY A 596 -13.40 -0.34 14.30
N ALA A 597 -12.63 -1.21 14.94
CA ALA A 597 -11.20 -1.34 14.72
C ALA A 597 -10.81 -1.35 13.23
N ASP A 598 -9.61 -0.86 12.88
CA ASP A 598 -9.01 -0.94 11.53
C ASP A 598 -8.86 -2.42 11.09
N LEU A 599 -9.96 -3.08 10.75
CA LEU A 599 -9.97 -4.46 10.30
C LEU A 599 -9.32 -4.50 8.91
N PRO A 600 -8.38 -5.42 8.66
CA PRO A 600 -7.67 -5.51 7.38
C PRO A 600 -8.58 -5.69 6.16
N TRP A 601 -9.77 -6.25 6.36
CA TRP A 601 -10.76 -6.52 5.32
C TRP A 601 -11.94 -5.55 5.28
N ALA A 602 -11.97 -4.54 6.16
CA ALA A 602 -13.03 -3.53 6.11
C ALA A 602 -12.86 -2.68 4.85
N GLN A 603 -13.88 -2.69 3.99
CA GLN A 603 -13.89 -1.85 2.79
C GLN A 603 -14.26 -0.41 3.19
N PRO A 604 -13.45 0.59 2.80
CA PRO A 604 -13.80 1.99 2.94
C PRO A 604 -15.05 2.32 2.11
N GLU A 605 -15.74 3.38 2.49
CA GLU A 605 -16.89 3.89 1.73
C GLU A 605 -16.43 4.52 0.42
N LEU A 606 -17.30 4.50 -0.59
CA LEU A 606 -17.11 5.31 -1.79
C LEU A 606 -17.09 6.80 -1.41
N LEU A 607 -16.28 7.58 -2.11
CA LEU A 607 -16.32 9.04 -1.98
C LEU A 607 -17.70 9.55 -2.42
N ARG A 608 -18.22 10.57 -1.72
CA ARG A 608 -19.53 11.18 -2.03
C ARG A 608 -19.63 11.71 -3.47
N SER A 609 -18.50 11.99 -4.11
CA SER A 609 -18.41 12.47 -5.49
C SER A 609 -18.45 11.36 -6.55
N VAL A 610 -18.52 10.09 -6.14
CA VAL A 610 -18.60 8.95 -7.07
C VAL A 610 -20.06 8.66 -7.38
N THR A 611 -20.43 8.81 -8.64
CA THR A 611 -21.75 8.41 -9.15
C THR A 611 -21.73 6.94 -9.60
N PRO A 612 -22.89 6.26 -9.66
CA PRO A 612 -22.98 4.89 -10.16
C PRO A 612 -22.41 4.72 -11.57
N GLU A 613 -22.60 5.70 -12.45
CA GLU A 613 -22.09 5.68 -13.83
C GLU A 613 -20.56 5.76 -13.84
N ARG A 614 -19.98 6.61 -12.99
CA ARG A 614 -18.53 6.71 -12.83
C ARG A 614 -17.93 5.41 -12.28
N LEU A 615 -18.61 4.77 -11.34
CA LEU A 615 -18.19 3.48 -10.80
C LEU A 615 -18.26 2.38 -11.87
N ALA A 616 -19.34 2.34 -12.66
CA ALA A 616 -19.49 1.40 -13.76
C ALA A 616 -18.37 1.54 -14.80
N CYS A 617 -17.86 2.75 -15.04
CA CYS A 617 -16.70 2.98 -15.91
C CYS A 617 -15.33 2.86 -15.19
N SER A 618 -15.22 1.97 -14.20
CA SER A 618 -13.97 1.72 -13.46
C SER A 618 -13.76 0.22 -13.21
N LEU A 619 -12.53 -0.21 -12.90
CA LEU A 619 -12.28 -1.62 -12.53
C LEU A 619 -13.14 -2.10 -11.36
N PHE A 620 -13.45 -1.22 -10.41
CA PHE A 620 -14.17 -1.55 -9.19
C PHE A 620 -15.69 -1.67 -9.37
N GLY A 621 -16.22 -1.18 -10.50
CA GLY A 621 -17.61 -1.41 -10.91
C GLY A 621 -17.82 -2.67 -11.73
N GLN A 622 -16.74 -3.32 -12.17
CA GLN A 622 -16.79 -4.50 -13.03
C GLN A 622 -16.71 -5.80 -12.22
N ARG A 623 -17.08 -6.91 -12.86
CA ARG A 623 -16.92 -8.28 -12.33
C ARG A 623 -16.01 -9.08 -13.25
N PHE A 624 -15.24 -9.99 -12.67
CA PHE A 624 -14.25 -10.77 -13.39
C PHE A 624 -14.40 -12.26 -13.10
N LEU A 625 -14.14 -13.10 -14.11
CA LEU A 625 -14.12 -14.56 -13.95
C LEU A 625 -12.91 -14.99 -13.12
N SER A 626 -11.73 -14.43 -13.40
CA SER A 626 -10.55 -14.63 -12.57
C SER A 626 -9.79 -13.33 -12.32
N GLY A 627 -9.24 -13.18 -11.12
CA GLY A 627 -8.28 -12.14 -10.75
C GLY A 627 -6.94 -12.76 -10.39
N ILE A 628 -5.93 -12.54 -11.22
CA ILE A 628 -4.55 -13.00 -11.03
C ILE A 628 -3.71 -11.82 -10.55
N ILE A 629 -3.01 -11.99 -9.44
CA ILE A 629 -2.14 -10.95 -8.88
C ILE A 629 -0.70 -11.45 -8.92
N ASP A 630 0.10 -10.91 -9.82
CA ASP A 630 1.51 -11.21 -9.87
C ASP A 630 2.29 -10.42 -8.81
N GLU A 631 3.35 -11.05 -8.31
CA GLU A 631 4.12 -10.59 -7.16
C GLU A 631 3.26 -10.18 -5.96
N ALA A 632 2.33 -11.04 -5.56
CA ALA A 632 1.35 -10.79 -4.51
C ALA A 632 1.96 -10.34 -3.17
N HIS A 633 3.23 -10.69 -2.91
CA HIS A 633 3.99 -10.27 -1.72
C HIS A 633 4.09 -8.75 -1.56
N THR A 634 3.94 -7.95 -2.63
CA THR A 634 3.92 -6.47 -2.55
C THR A 634 2.70 -5.94 -1.79
N TYR A 635 1.65 -6.76 -1.63
CA TYR A 635 0.39 -6.43 -0.97
C TYR A 635 0.27 -7.02 0.44
N ARG A 636 1.37 -7.46 1.06
CA ARG A 636 1.37 -8.05 2.41
C ARG A 636 1.01 -7.07 3.54
N ASN A 637 1.25 -5.77 3.33
CA ASN A 637 1.04 -4.75 4.35
C ASN A 637 -0.39 -4.19 4.32
N ASN A 638 -1.08 -4.24 5.46
CA ASN A 638 -2.41 -3.64 5.63
C ASN A 638 -2.34 -2.12 5.40
N GLY A 639 -2.88 -1.67 4.27
CA GLY A 639 -2.87 -0.28 3.82
C GLY A 639 -3.57 -0.15 2.47
N LEU A 640 -3.53 1.03 1.86
CA LEU A 640 -4.25 1.33 0.61
C LEU A 640 -3.98 0.31 -0.51
N LYS A 641 -2.71 -0.12 -0.67
CA LYS A 641 -2.34 -1.15 -1.66
C LYS A 641 -3.07 -2.47 -1.43
N HIS A 642 -3.03 -2.98 -0.20
CA HIS A 642 -3.70 -4.23 0.17
C HIS A 642 -5.22 -4.12 0.01
N THR A 643 -5.81 -3.04 0.51
CA THR A 643 -7.26 -2.85 0.45
C THR A 643 -7.76 -2.66 -0.99
N ALA A 644 -6.99 -2.00 -1.86
CA ALA A 644 -7.31 -1.86 -3.27
C ALA A 644 -7.39 -3.22 -3.97
N VAL A 645 -6.37 -4.07 -3.81
CA VAL A 645 -6.36 -5.42 -4.38
C VAL A 645 -7.43 -6.29 -3.75
N LEU A 646 -7.63 -6.23 -2.44
CA LEU A 646 -8.65 -7.02 -1.76
C LEU A 646 -10.07 -6.65 -2.23
N THR A 647 -10.32 -5.36 -2.45
CA THR A 647 -11.59 -4.86 -3.00
C THR A 647 -11.78 -5.35 -4.44
N LEU A 648 -10.73 -5.32 -5.26
CA LEU A 648 -10.76 -5.83 -6.63
C LEU A 648 -11.00 -7.35 -6.67
N LEU A 649 -10.29 -8.13 -5.85
CA LEU A 649 -10.45 -9.59 -5.77
C LEU A 649 -11.82 -10.00 -5.24
N SER A 650 -12.50 -9.15 -4.45
CA SER A 650 -13.90 -9.37 -4.07
C SER A 650 -14.87 -9.35 -5.26
N LYS A 651 -14.47 -8.76 -6.40
CA LYS A 651 -15.21 -8.76 -7.67
C LYS A 651 -14.83 -9.90 -8.60
N CYS A 652 -13.83 -10.70 -8.22
CA CYS A 652 -13.34 -11.84 -8.98
C CYS A 652 -13.93 -13.15 -8.43
N ILE A 653 -14.34 -14.05 -9.31
CA ILE A 653 -14.86 -15.37 -8.92
C ILE A 653 -13.71 -16.31 -8.55
N VAL A 654 -12.71 -16.45 -9.42
CA VAL A 654 -11.48 -17.18 -9.13
C VAL A 654 -10.39 -16.20 -8.71
N ARG A 655 -9.65 -16.51 -7.64
CA ARG A 655 -8.56 -15.66 -7.14
C ARG A 655 -7.23 -16.39 -7.20
N MET A 656 -6.22 -15.79 -7.81
CA MET A 656 -4.89 -16.40 -7.95
C MET A 656 -3.78 -15.41 -7.62
N PRO A 657 -3.45 -15.23 -6.32
CA PRO A 657 -2.23 -14.55 -5.93
C PRO A 657 -1.02 -15.42 -6.27
N LEU A 658 -0.02 -14.85 -6.95
CA LEU A 658 1.21 -15.51 -7.37
C LEU A 658 2.40 -14.86 -6.66
N THR A 659 3.25 -15.64 -5.99
CA THR A 659 4.49 -15.12 -5.40
C THR A 659 5.45 -16.25 -5.03
N ALA A 660 6.75 -16.10 -5.25
CA ALA A 660 7.71 -17.09 -4.76
C ALA A 660 7.94 -17.03 -3.23
N THR A 661 7.61 -15.89 -2.60
CA THR A 661 7.97 -15.55 -1.21
C THR A 661 6.75 -14.99 -0.45
N PRO A 662 5.78 -15.84 -0.07
CA PRO A 662 4.57 -15.40 0.63
C PRO A 662 4.83 -14.89 2.06
N LEU A 663 5.98 -15.25 2.66
CA LEU A 663 6.46 -14.79 3.95
C LEU A 663 7.76 -14.00 3.74
N GLN A 664 7.83 -12.75 4.22
CA GLN A 664 9.05 -11.93 4.09
C GLN A 664 9.54 -11.34 5.42
N THR A 665 8.64 -10.85 6.26
CA THR A 665 9.00 -10.05 7.44
C THR A 665 8.36 -10.55 8.72
N SER A 666 7.14 -11.08 8.62
CA SER A 666 6.39 -11.54 9.78
C SER A 666 5.27 -12.50 9.38
N THR A 667 4.80 -13.28 10.34
CA THR A 667 3.65 -14.19 10.17
C THR A 667 2.37 -13.48 9.70
N LYS A 668 2.26 -12.17 9.89
CA LYS A 668 1.14 -11.36 9.36
C LYS A 668 1.08 -11.32 7.84
N ASP A 669 2.22 -11.52 7.17
CA ASP A 669 2.29 -11.58 5.72
C ASP A 669 1.44 -12.75 5.19
N LEU A 670 1.45 -13.88 5.90
CA LEU A 670 0.65 -15.07 5.56
C LEU A 670 -0.85 -14.82 5.72
N ALA A 671 -1.25 -14.12 6.79
CA ALA A 671 -2.66 -13.76 6.97
C ALA A 671 -3.14 -12.80 5.87
N ALA A 672 -2.29 -11.86 5.43
CA ALA A 672 -2.58 -11.02 4.27
C ALA A 672 -2.71 -11.86 2.99
N MET A 673 -1.83 -12.82 2.73
CA MET A 673 -1.96 -13.74 1.60
C MET A 673 -3.24 -14.58 1.67
N GLY A 674 -3.63 -15.02 2.88
CA GLY A 674 -4.88 -15.75 3.10
C GLY A 674 -6.11 -14.92 2.74
N ARG A 675 -6.11 -13.62 3.06
CA ARG A 675 -7.15 -12.67 2.63
C ARG A 675 -7.19 -12.48 1.12
N LEU A 676 -6.04 -12.29 0.47
CA LEU A 676 -5.98 -12.18 -1.00
C LEU A 676 -6.51 -13.45 -1.67
N THR A 677 -6.20 -14.61 -1.11
CA THR A 677 -6.70 -15.92 -1.57
C THR A 677 -8.22 -16.04 -1.37
N GLY A 678 -8.79 -15.36 -0.37
CA GLY A 678 -10.22 -15.43 -0.06
C GLY A 678 -10.59 -16.53 0.93
N ILE A 679 -9.63 -17.00 1.73
CA ILE A 679 -9.85 -18.03 2.74
C ILE A 679 -10.68 -17.43 3.90
N PRO A 680 -11.88 -17.96 4.21
CA PRO A 680 -12.84 -17.33 5.14
C PRO A 680 -12.27 -17.03 6.53
N HIS A 681 -11.41 -17.91 7.06
CA HIS A 681 -10.80 -17.73 8.39
C HIS A 681 -10.17 -16.35 8.57
N PHE A 682 -9.42 -15.88 7.57
CA PHE A 682 -8.67 -14.62 7.65
C PHE A 682 -9.53 -13.35 7.51
N PHE A 683 -10.85 -13.50 7.40
CA PHE A 683 -11.85 -12.43 7.44
C PHE A 683 -12.63 -12.39 8.77
N THR A 684 -12.19 -13.17 9.76
CA THR A 684 -12.86 -13.26 11.07
C THR A 684 -12.13 -12.43 12.13
N HIS A 685 -12.89 -11.96 13.13
CA HIS A 685 -12.32 -11.33 14.31
C HIS A 685 -11.39 -12.27 15.09
N GLU A 686 -11.64 -13.58 15.04
CA GLU A 686 -10.77 -14.61 15.61
C GLU A 686 -9.38 -14.54 14.99
N ALA A 687 -9.27 -14.65 13.66
CA ALA A 687 -7.97 -14.56 12.97
C ALA A 687 -7.24 -13.23 13.25
N TRP A 688 -7.96 -12.12 13.35
CA TRP A 688 -7.36 -10.83 13.67
C TRP A 688 -6.86 -10.74 15.11
N ASN A 689 -7.54 -11.38 16.06
CA ASN A 689 -7.08 -11.48 17.44
C ASN A 689 -5.87 -12.41 17.53
N GLU A 690 -5.90 -13.55 16.84
CA GLU A 690 -4.77 -14.46 16.70
C GLU A 690 -3.53 -13.74 16.16
N GLU A 691 -3.64 -12.95 15.07
CA GLU A 691 -2.52 -12.17 14.52
C GLU A 691 -1.89 -11.19 15.53
N LYS A 692 -2.72 -10.60 16.43
CA LYS A 692 -2.24 -9.70 17.49
C LYS A 692 -1.55 -10.47 18.59
N GLU A 693 -2.10 -11.62 18.96
CA GLU A 693 -1.56 -12.50 19.98
C GLU A 693 -0.23 -13.12 19.53
N ASP A 694 -0.16 -13.66 18.31
CA ASP A 694 1.08 -14.14 17.67
C ASP A 694 2.18 -13.07 17.72
N ALA A 695 1.83 -11.83 17.33
CA ALA A 695 2.78 -10.73 17.34
C ALA A 695 3.20 -10.34 18.77
N ARG A 696 2.34 -10.53 19.77
CA ARG A 696 2.66 -10.32 21.19
C ARG A 696 3.58 -11.43 21.70
N GLU A 697 3.26 -12.69 21.42
CA GLU A 697 4.05 -13.86 21.84
C GLU A 697 5.44 -13.85 21.21
N LEU A 698 5.57 -13.60 19.91
CA LEU A 698 6.87 -13.49 19.25
C LEU A 698 7.72 -12.34 19.83
N ARG A 699 7.09 -11.23 20.25
CA ARG A 699 7.79 -10.13 20.94
C ARG A 699 8.23 -10.50 22.35
N LEU A 700 7.53 -11.40 23.03
CA LEU A 700 7.91 -11.89 24.36
C LEU A 700 9.04 -12.91 24.22
N ALA A 701 8.91 -13.89 23.32
CA ALA A 701 9.95 -14.88 23.03
C ALA A 701 11.28 -14.21 22.64
N ARG A 702 11.25 -13.15 21.82
CA ARG A 702 12.45 -12.38 21.46
C ARG A 702 13.14 -11.68 22.65
N LYS A 703 12.44 -11.44 23.75
CA LYS A 703 13.03 -10.83 24.97
C LYS A 703 13.62 -11.86 25.91
N GLU A 704 13.26 -13.13 25.75
CA GLU A 704 13.83 -14.24 26.52
C GLU A 704 15.17 -14.71 25.93
N LEU A 705 15.49 -14.26 24.71
CA LEU A 705 16.78 -14.49 24.09
C LEU A 705 17.90 -13.73 24.84
N PRO A 706 19.05 -14.39 25.11
CA PRO A 706 20.20 -13.75 25.74
C PRO A 706 20.76 -12.58 24.93
N ASP A 707 21.38 -11.60 25.61
CA ASP A 707 22.16 -10.55 24.95
C ASP A 707 23.34 -11.18 24.19
N GLY A 708 23.40 -10.97 22.87
CA GLY A 708 24.40 -11.55 21.99
C GLY A 708 23.95 -12.81 21.22
N TYR A 709 22.68 -13.21 21.34
CA TYR A 709 22.09 -14.30 20.55
C TYR A 709 22.28 -14.06 19.04
N ASP A 710 23.02 -14.96 18.39
CA ASP A 710 23.19 -14.97 16.95
C ASP A 710 22.37 -16.12 16.36
N PRO A 711 21.22 -15.83 15.70
CA PRO A 711 20.37 -16.87 15.11
C PRO A 711 21.07 -17.71 14.03
N LEU A 712 22.26 -17.32 13.56
CA LEU A 712 23.07 -18.07 12.60
C LEU A 712 24.10 -19.00 13.26
N LYS A 713 24.45 -18.79 14.54
CA LYS A 713 25.48 -19.56 15.26
C LYS A 713 24.93 -20.35 16.45
N ASP A 714 23.84 -19.87 17.03
CA ASP A 714 23.20 -20.43 18.23
C ASP A 714 21.92 -21.23 17.88
N ASP A 715 21.79 -21.73 16.63
CA ASP A 715 20.61 -22.48 16.12
C ASP A 715 20.52 -23.89 16.74
N ASP A 716 20.28 -23.94 18.05
CA ASP A 716 19.79 -25.14 18.72
C ASP A 716 18.26 -25.18 18.52
N SER A 717 17.85 -25.64 17.33
CA SER A 717 16.46 -25.57 16.82
C SER A 717 15.38 -26.15 17.76
N GLU A 718 15.75 -26.95 18.76
CA GLU A 718 14.87 -27.50 19.79
C GLU A 718 14.69 -26.60 21.03
N ARG A 719 15.52 -25.57 21.21
CA ARG A 719 15.50 -24.65 22.36
C ARG A 719 15.23 -23.19 22.01
N ASP A 720 15.27 -22.82 20.73
CA ASP A 720 14.89 -21.47 20.29
C ASP A 720 13.38 -21.25 20.49
N VAL A 721 13.05 -20.50 21.54
CA VAL A 721 11.67 -20.14 21.92
C VAL A 721 10.96 -19.37 20.80
N VAL A 722 11.68 -18.56 20.03
CA VAL A 722 11.12 -17.82 18.89
C VAL A 722 10.77 -18.78 17.76
N LYS A 723 11.68 -19.69 17.41
CA LYS A 723 11.47 -20.69 16.35
C LYS A 723 10.34 -21.65 16.68
N LEU A 724 10.27 -22.14 17.92
CA LEU A 724 9.15 -22.98 18.40
C LEU A 724 7.81 -22.27 18.24
N LYS A 725 7.74 -20.98 18.61
CA LYS A 725 6.53 -20.16 18.44
C LYS A 725 6.20 -19.91 16.97
N GLN A 726 7.20 -19.66 16.13
CA GLN A 726 6.97 -19.53 14.68
C GLN A 726 6.42 -20.82 14.07
N VAL A 727 6.91 -21.98 14.48
CA VAL A 727 6.41 -23.29 14.02
C VAL A 727 4.97 -23.53 14.48
N GLU A 728 4.65 -23.20 15.74
CA GLU A 728 3.27 -23.29 16.26
C GLU A 728 2.30 -22.43 15.43
N ILE A 729 2.67 -21.17 15.18
CA ILE A 729 1.88 -20.24 14.36
C ILE A 729 1.75 -20.74 12.93
N ALA A 730 2.84 -21.21 12.33
CA ALA A 730 2.86 -21.70 10.96
C ALA A 730 1.96 -22.93 10.79
N ARG A 731 1.96 -23.88 11.75
CA ARG A 731 1.07 -25.06 11.73
C ARG A 731 -0.40 -24.65 11.80
N ARG A 732 -0.75 -23.71 12.68
CA ARG A 732 -2.12 -23.17 12.79
C ARG A 732 -2.56 -22.48 11.50
N MET A 733 -1.70 -21.65 10.91
CA MET A 733 -1.99 -20.99 9.63
C MET A 733 -2.10 -21.98 8.47
N TYR A 734 -1.27 -23.02 8.45
CA TYR A 734 -1.32 -24.08 7.44
C TYR A 734 -2.64 -24.85 7.50
N ALA A 735 -3.07 -25.26 8.70
CA ALA A 735 -4.35 -25.95 8.89
C ALA A 735 -5.54 -25.12 8.36
N ASN A 736 -5.52 -23.81 8.61
CA ASN A 736 -6.55 -22.88 8.11
C ASN A 736 -6.43 -22.60 6.60
N SER A 737 -5.32 -22.97 5.96
CA SER A 737 -5.05 -22.74 4.54
C SER A 737 -5.00 -24.03 3.71
N GLU A 738 -5.41 -25.15 4.30
CA GLU A 738 -5.28 -26.47 3.71
C GLU A 738 -5.93 -26.53 2.31
N GLY A 739 -5.16 -26.98 1.33
CA GLY A 739 -5.61 -27.12 -0.05
C GLY A 739 -5.75 -25.80 -0.84
N HIS A 740 -5.46 -24.64 -0.25
CA HIS A 740 -5.50 -23.34 -0.93
C HIS A 740 -4.11 -22.73 -1.18
N VAL A 741 -3.04 -23.46 -0.86
CA VAL A 741 -1.66 -23.07 -1.11
C VAL A 741 -0.98 -24.16 -1.93
N ILE A 742 -0.35 -23.78 -3.04
CA ILE A 742 0.51 -24.66 -3.83
C ILE A 742 1.95 -24.19 -3.62
N ARG A 743 2.83 -25.09 -3.18
CA ARG A 743 4.26 -24.78 -3.01
C ARG A 743 5.11 -25.94 -3.49
N ARG A 744 5.81 -25.73 -4.60
CA ARG A 744 6.90 -26.59 -5.07
C ARG A 744 8.22 -25.84 -5.13
N THR A 745 9.29 -26.61 -5.06
CA THR A 745 10.67 -26.13 -5.06
C THR A 745 11.44 -26.75 -6.23
N ARG A 746 12.65 -26.26 -6.47
CA ARG A 746 13.57 -26.88 -7.43
C ARG A 746 13.92 -28.34 -7.08
N ASN A 747 13.86 -28.68 -5.80
CA ASN A 747 14.12 -30.03 -5.29
C ASN A 747 12.90 -30.94 -5.29
N SER A 748 11.72 -30.40 -5.65
CA SER A 748 10.51 -31.21 -5.82
C SER A 748 10.75 -32.26 -6.91
N LEU A 749 10.12 -33.41 -6.73
CA LEU A 749 10.24 -34.55 -7.64
C LEU A 749 8.99 -34.66 -8.52
N ASP A 750 9.18 -35.14 -9.75
CA ASP A 750 8.10 -35.49 -10.65
C ASP A 750 7.44 -36.83 -10.26
N TYR A 751 6.41 -37.20 -11.00
CA TYR A 751 5.70 -38.48 -10.84
C TYR A 751 6.58 -39.73 -11.02
N LYS A 752 7.80 -39.59 -11.55
CA LYS A 752 8.81 -40.66 -11.69
C LYS A 752 9.91 -40.59 -10.64
N GLY A 753 9.85 -39.64 -9.71
CA GLY A 753 10.87 -39.43 -8.68
C GLY A 753 12.11 -38.67 -9.18
N VAL A 754 12.02 -37.96 -10.31
CA VAL A 754 13.11 -37.16 -10.90
C VAL A 754 12.92 -35.68 -10.55
N PRO A 755 14.00 -34.91 -10.27
CA PRO A 755 13.86 -33.48 -9.99
C PRO A 755 13.12 -32.70 -11.09
N LEU A 756 12.23 -31.78 -10.70
CA LEU A 756 11.43 -31.00 -11.65
C LEU A 756 12.26 -30.18 -12.63
N ILE A 757 13.40 -29.65 -12.17
CA ILE A 757 14.35 -28.90 -12.98
C ILE A 757 15.75 -29.48 -12.70
N PRO A 758 16.42 -30.06 -13.71
CA PRO A 758 17.80 -30.51 -13.56
C PRO A 758 18.73 -29.31 -13.54
N LEU A 759 19.09 -28.84 -12.35
CA LEU A 759 20.06 -27.77 -12.15
C LEU A 759 21.45 -28.34 -11.91
N PRO A 760 22.52 -27.69 -12.40
CA PRO A 760 23.88 -28.03 -12.01
C PRO A 760 24.08 -27.81 -10.49
N LEU A 761 25.11 -28.45 -9.93
CA LEU A 761 25.45 -28.32 -8.52
C LEU A 761 25.69 -26.84 -8.16
N LEU A 762 25.03 -26.35 -7.10
CA LEU A 762 25.28 -25.00 -6.58
C LEU A 762 26.67 -24.93 -5.96
N THR A 763 27.54 -24.09 -6.51
CA THR A 763 28.82 -23.72 -5.91
C THR A 763 28.73 -22.30 -5.38
N THR A 764 28.83 -22.13 -4.06
CA THR A 764 28.90 -20.81 -3.42
C THR A 764 30.35 -20.43 -3.19
N GLU A 765 30.81 -19.38 -3.85
CA GLU A 765 32.15 -18.80 -3.65
C GLU A 765 32.04 -17.49 -2.89
N TYR A 766 32.65 -17.42 -1.71
CA TYR A 766 32.73 -16.19 -0.92
C TYR A 766 33.96 -15.40 -1.37
N VAL A 767 33.73 -14.31 -2.10
CA VAL A 767 34.78 -13.38 -2.51
C VAL A 767 34.86 -12.27 -1.46
N TYR A 768 35.93 -12.30 -0.68
CA TYR A 768 36.22 -11.24 0.28
C TYR A 768 36.90 -10.09 -0.47
N LEU A 769 36.40 -8.88 -0.23
CA LEU A 769 36.96 -7.65 -0.77
C LEU A 769 37.59 -6.86 0.36
N ASP A 770 38.84 -6.46 0.17
CA ASP A 770 39.47 -5.49 1.06
C ASP A 770 38.91 -4.10 0.77
N LEU A 771 38.46 -3.44 1.83
CA LEU A 771 38.03 -2.05 1.74
C LEU A 771 39.24 -1.16 1.45
N THR A 772 39.06 -0.16 0.61
CA THR A 772 40.08 0.86 0.40
C THR A 772 40.25 1.73 1.65
N GLU A 773 41.43 2.34 1.84
CA GLU A 773 41.67 3.27 2.96
C GLU A 773 40.61 4.38 3.04
N ARG A 774 40.10 4.83 1.90
CA ARG A 774 39.02 5.82 1.82
C ARG A 774 37.70 5.28 2.39
N GLU A 775 37.31 4.06 2.04
CA GLU A 775 36.07 3.44 2.54
C GLU A 775 36.17 3.15 4.04
N LEU A 776 37.33 2.68 4.50
CA LEU A 776 37.66 2.54 5.92
C LEU A 776 37.56 3.87 6.66
N GLY A 777 38.12 4.95 6.11
CA GLY A 777 38.01 6.29 6.68
C GLY A 777 36.55 6.75 6.83
N ILE A 778 35.74 6.58 5.78
CA ILE A 778 34.30 6.92 5.81
C ILE A 778 33.55 6.12 6.89
N ILE A 779 33.78 4.81 6.98
CA ILE A 779 33.11 3.96 7.97
C ILE A 779 33.53 4.35 9.39
N THR A 780 34.81 4.65 9.60
CA THR A 780 35.35 5.02 10.90
C THR A 780 34.83 6.39 11.36
N ASP A 781 34.76 7.36 10.46
CA ASP A 781 34.19 8.69 10.72
C ASP A 781 32.70 8.60 11.05
N HIS A 782 31.94 7.79 10.30
CA HIS A 782 30.53 7.53 10.56
C HIS A 782 30.30 6.76 11.87
N GLY A 783 31.16 5.78 12.19
CA GLY A 783 31.13 5.03 13.44
C GLY A 783 31.40 5.89 14.67
N SER A 784 32.38 6.81 14.57
CA SER A 784 32.70 7.77 15.63
C SER A 784 31.54 8.73 15.88
N SER A 785 30.87 9.20 14.83
CA SER A 785 29.68 10.07 14.95
C SER A 785 28.44 9.39 15.57
N LEU A 786 28.40 8.05 15.59
CA LEU A 786 27.35 7.25 16.21
C LEU A 786 27.63 6.94 17.68
N GLN A 787 28.89 6.98 18.12
CA GLN A 787 29.26 6.81 19.54
C GLN A 787 29.14 8.13 20.34
N GLU A 788 29.21 9.28 19.66
CA GLU A 788 29.05 10.61 20.28
C GLU A 788 27.58 11.09 20.41
N LYS A 789 26.59 10.25 20.04
CA LYS A 789 25.15 10.51 20.24
C LYS A 789 24.54 9.47 21.15
#